data_AF-A0A328TZF3-F1
#
_entry.id   AF-A0A328TZF3-F1
#
_cell.length_a   1.000
_cell.length_b   1.000
_cell.length_c   1.000
_cell.angle_alpha   90.00
_cell.angle_beta   90.00
_cell.angle_gamma   90.00
#
_symmetry.space_group_name_H-M   'P 1'
#
loop_
_entity.id
_entity.type
_entity.pdbx_description
1 polymer ?
#
loop_
_entity_poly.entity_id
_entity_poly.type
_entity_poly.pdbx_seq_one_letter_code
_entity_poly.pdbx_strand_id
1 'polypeptide(L)'
;MPRTGWKVLSSISASAIVASTLFSVGTHAEKQAAKAASQEWTTTDLGVANDARLIELLKKQGKIAKDASPAEAEKALTAFLKAKNQAAKPKGLDTDVLEILKDKPNSNANGLVKGKGNKLGQANKSTVDSVEEEDYNGGVRTDKVLVLAIDFPDYPKSSITKEETDMFYEDYTHEHFQNMIFGPNGYTGPNGKNMISMKQYYEAQSGGSYTVEGTVAGWYTADHPAAYYGANYPTPDGSDINARGLVKEALKKAAQDPSINLADYDVWDRDDYNGNGIYNEPDGIIDHLMVIHSGAGEEAGGGSLSFDAIWSHRSKLASGPIAVPGGKSNSNRFGGLLGAWDYTIEPEDGAAGVFSHEFGHDLGLPDEYDTQYTGAGEPVAYWSIMSAGSWAGAVPGTEPSGFSPYDKEMLQNLHGGNWLSGTTIHANDVTSAGTTVLLDEASTKGTNNDAVRVNLPDKENHVNVPTSGTYEYYSGSGNDMEHSMTANVNLTNAAHPTLTFQAWYDIEEDWDYASVQVKEEGSNVWTSVPGTITKDSNPNNQNPGHGITGTSNGWIPATFDLSAYAGKQVSIKFNYWTDPYVAQRGFYVDDIQITSDGQTIFADNAEGNTAFTFQGFAKDKGTYFSTNYYLLEWRSHNGVDAALGHIRRGASLMSYDPGLVVWYVDETFDNNWTGAHPGDGFLGVVDADQHPMNWSDKAVASSRYQVHDAAFGMNQSYSMFLDYKNLLGITMKDNFTARNPLFDDRADFSNPGLIDAGRSIPTYGLKFRVVGESADGTVGKVLIYK
;
A
#
# COMPACT_ATOMS: atom_id res chain seq x y z
N MET A 1 94.41 1.40 31.13
CA MET A 1 95.01 0.67 29.99
C MET A 1 94.48 -0.77 30.00
N PRO A 2 94.22 -1.48 28.89
CA PRO A 2 93.74 -1.06 27.56
C PRO A 2 92.55 -1.92 26.99
N ARG A 3 91.90 -1.41 25.93
CA ARG A 3 91.30 -2.07 24.73
C ARG A 3 90.04 -2.99 24.76
N THR A 4 89.01 -2.51 24.02
CA THR A 4 88.17 -3.13 22.95
C THR A 4 87.14 -4.25 23.23
N GLY A 5 85.89 -4.07 22.73
CA GLY A 5 85.02 -5.16 22.21
C GLY A 5 83.48 -5.05 22.35
N TRP A 6 82.79 -4.50 21.33
CA TRP A 6 81.57 -4.99 20.62
C TRP A 6 80.38 -5.69 21.35
N LYS A 7 79.13 -5.15 21.21
CA LYS A 7 77.97 -5.63 20.37
C LYS A 7 76.54 -5.35 20.92
N VAL A 8 75.73 -4.74 20.03
CA VAL A 8 74.35 -5.09 19.57
C VAL A 8 73.10 -4.72 20.40
N LEU A 9 72.35 -3.77 19.81
CA LEU A 9 70.91 -3.54 19.91
C LEU A 9 70.16 -4.36 18.84
N SER A 10 68.96 -4.84 19.21
CA SER A 10 67.73 -5.06 18.40
C SER A 10 67.06 -6.41 18.69
N SER A 11 65.89 -6.34 19.34
CA SER A 11 64.95 -7.45 19.46
C SER A 11 63.76 -7.18 18.55
N ILE A 12 63.57 -8.08 17.59
CA ILE A 12 62.46 -8.14 16.64
C ILE A 12 61.18 -8.49 17.40
N SER A 13 60.13 -7.69 17.20
CA SER A 13 58.75 -8.06 17.54
C SER A 13 58.00 -8.24 16.23
N ALA A 14 57.65 -9.49 15.91
CA ALA A 14 56.76 -9.84 14.82
C ALA A 14 55.59 -10.61 15.42
N SER A 15 54.37 -10.11 15.23
CA SER A 15 53.10 -10.85 15.01
C SER A 15 51.92 -10.02 15.49
N ALA A 16 51.10 -9.51 14.55
CA ALA A 16 49.64 -9.32 14.66
C ALA A 16 49.12 -8.52 13.45
N ILE A 17 49.24 -9.05 12.24
CA ILE A 17 48.45 -8.59 11.07
C ILE A 17 48.10 -9.81 10.21
N VAL A 18 47.20 -10.67 10.71
CA VAL A 18 46.42 -11.61 9.88
C VAL A 18 45.14 -11.95 10.66
N ALA A 19 44.14 -11.08 10.59
CA ALA A 19 42.79 -11.38 11.09
C ALA A 19 41.71 -10.58 10.34
N SER A 20 42.02 -9.34 9.90
CA SER A 20 41.08 -8.47 9.19
C SER A 20 40.86 -8.82 7.70
N THR A 21 41.77 -9.55 7.06
CA THR A 21 41.65 -9.92 5.63
C THR A 21 40.96 -11.26 5.37
N LEU A 22 40.69 -12.07 6.39
CA LEU A 22 39.99 -13.35 6.24
C LEU A 22 38.45 -13.18 6.31
N PHE A 23 37.96 -12.21 7.09
CA PHE A 23 36.52 -11.90 7.16
C PHE A 23 35.97 -11.26 5.89
N SER A 24 36.74 -10.40 5.19
CA SER A 24 36.23 -9.74 3.96
C SER A 24 36.26 -10.64 2.71
N VAL A 25 36.97 -11.76 2.75
CA VAL A 25 37.06 -12.71 1.61
C VAL A 25 35.97 -13.77 1.70
N GLY A 26 35.55 -14.15 2.92
CA GLY A 26 34.39 -15.03 3.16
C GLY A 26 33.08 -14.40 2.69
N THR A 27 32.82 -13.15 3.11
CA THR A 27 31.57 -12.42 2.76
C THR A 27 31.42 -12.16 1.27
N HIS A 28 32.51 -11.90 0.54
CA HIS A 28 32.43 -11.69 -0.92
C HIS A 28 32.15 -12.96 -1.71
N ALA A 29 32.70 -14.11 -1.30
CA ALA A 29 32.45 -15.39 -1.94
C ALA A 29 31.03 -15.90 -1.66
N GLU A 30 30.52 -15.68 -0.44
CA GLU A 30 29.15 -16.04 -0.05
C GLU A 30 28.11 -15.18 -0.77
N LYS A 31 28.34 -13.86 -0.90
CA LYS A 31 27.49 -12.97 -1.72
C LYS A 31 27.45 -13.40 -3.20
N GLN A 32 28.58 -13.89 -3.74
CA GLN A 32 28.62 -14.43 -5.10
C GLN A 32 27.92 -15.79 -5.23
N ALA A 33 27.98 -16.64 -4.20
CA ALA A 33 27.29 -17.92 -4.19
C ALA A 33 25.77 -17.74 -4.07
N ALA A 34 25.29 -16.82 -3.22
CA ALA A 34 23.89 -16.41 -3.14
C ALA A 34 23.38 -15.88 -4.49
N LYS A 35 24.15 -14.96 -5.11
CA LYS A 35 23.84 -14.41 -6.44
C LYS A 35 23.69 -15.50 -7.51
N ALA A 36 24.50 -16.55 -7.45
CA ALA A 36 24.44 -17.66 -8.40
C ALA A 36 23.29 -18.64 -8.10
N ALA A 37 22.78 -18.66 -6.87
CA ALA A 37 21.76 -19.58 -6.39
C ALA A 37 20.33 -19.02 -6.48
N SER A 38 20.14 -17.70 -6.38
CA SER A 38 18.82 -17.06 -6.44
C SER A 38 18.88 -15.66 -7.05
N GLN A 39 18.21 -15.46 -8.19
CA GLN A 39 17.81 -14.13 -8.68
C GLN A 39 16.29 -14.01 -8.53
N GLU A 40 15.80 -14.00 -7.29
CA GLU A 40 14.38 -13.78 -6.99
C GLU A 40 14.25 -12.48 -6.19
N TRP A 41 13.97 -11.36 -6.88
CA TRP A 41 13.82 -10.02 -6.29
C TRP A 41 12.68 -9.99 -5.26
N THR A 42 12.96 -9.56 -4.03
CA THR A 42 11.97 -9.42 -2.95
C THR A 42 11.35 -8.04 -2.95
N THR A 43 10.13 -7.94 -2.44
CA THR A 43 9.49 -6.66 -2.14
C THR A 43 10.17 -5.97 -0.95
N THR A 44 9.83 -4.71 -0.73
CA THR A 44 10.31 -3.90 0.37
C THR A 44 9.12 -3.06 0.83
N ASP A 45 8.63 -3.29 2.05
CA ASP A 45 7.63 -2.42 2.65
C ASP A 45 8.35 -1.21 3.22
N LEU A 46 8.01 -0.04 2.71
CA LEU A 46 8.67 1.19 3.11
C LEU A 46 7.91 1.92 4.22
N GLY A 47 6.68 1.55 4.55
CA GLY A 47 5.88 2.17 5.62
C GLY A 47 6.51 1.90 6.98
N VAL A 48 7.22 0.78 7.09
CA VAL A 48 8.03 0.41 8.24
C VAL A 48 9.41 1.11 8.28
N ALA A 49 9.72 2.05 7.38
CA ALA A 49 10.99 2.76 7.45
C ALA A 49 11.12 3.67 8.68
N ASN A 50 12.20 3.51 9.44
CA ASN A 50 12.57 4.43 10.51
C ASN A 50 13.57 5.47 10.00
N ASP A 51 13.05 6.62 9.55
CA ASP A 51 13.85 7.71 8.96
C ASP A 51 15.08 8.08 9.80
N ALA A 52 14.92 8.16 11.13
CA ALA A 52 15.99 8.60 12.01
C ALA A 52 17.13 7.60 12.03
N ARG A 53 16.82 6.30 12.15
CA ARG A 53 17.81 5.23 12.16
C ARG A 53 18.47 5.03 10.79
N LEU A 54 17.70 5.17 9.70
CA LEU A 54 18.24 5.14 8.35
C LEU A 54 19.18 6.33 8.09
N ILE A 55 18.85 7.53 8.54
CA ILE A 55 19.75 8.69 8.47
C ILE A 55 21.05 8.42 9.25
N GLU A 56 20.97 7.83 10.45
CA GLU A 56 22.16 7.44 11.22
C GLU A 56 23.02 6.41 10.49
N LEU A 57 22.39 5.37 9.91
CA LEU A 57 23.06 4.37 9.09
C LEU A 57 23.78 5.02 7.91
N LEU A 58 23.09 5.87 7.14
CA LEU A 58 23.66 6.55 5.98
C LEU A 58 24.82 7.48 6.36
N LYS A 59 24.74 8.16 7.51
CA LYS A 59 25.86 8.95 8.07
C LYS A 59 27.04 8.05 8.50
N LYS A 60 26.77 6.93 9.18
CA LYS A 60 27.77 5.95 9.63
C LYS A 60 28.53 5.35 8.45
N GLN A 61 27.83 5.10 7.34
CA GLN A 61 28.37 4.56 6.10
C GLN A 61 29.00 5.62 5.17
N GLY A 62 29.02 6.88 5.59
CA GLY A 62 29.59 7.99 4.81
C GLY A 62 28.83 8.31 3.52
N LYS A 63 27.58 7.84 3.40
CA LYS A 63 26.66 8.16 2.29
C LYS A 63 26.08 9.57 2.43
N ILE A 64 25.95 10.05 3.66
CA ILE A 64 25.56 11.41 4.01
C ILE A 64 26.66 12.02 4.89
N ALA A 65 26.91 13.33 4.74
CA ALA A 65 27.85 14.04 5.60
C ALA A 65 27.39 14.00 7.07
N LYS A 66 28.33 13.90 8.02
CA LYS A 66 27.98 13.83 9.46
C LYS A 66 27.21 15.08 9.92
N ASP A 67 27.59 16.23 9.35
CA ASP A 67 27.02 17.56 9.56
C ASP A 67 26.02 17.97 8.46
N ALA A 68 25.50 17.02 7.68
CA ALA A 68 24.46 17.30 6.70
C ALA A 68 23.26 18.02 7.35
N SER A 69 22.79 19.06 6.67
CA SER A 69 21.57 19.76 7.03
C SER A 69 20.35 18.82 6.97
N PRO A 70 19.25 19.14 7.66
CA PRO A 70 17.99 18.38 7.59
C PRO A 70 17.52 18.14 6.16
N ALA A 71 17.53 19.18 5.31
CA ALA A 71 17.13 19.06 3.92
C ALA A 71 18.05 18.14 3.11
N GLU A 72 19.36 18.13 3.38
CA GLU A 72 20.30 17.21 2.74
C GLU A 72 20.11 15.77 3.23
N ALA A 73 19.86 15.58 4.53
CA ALA A 73 19.60 14.27 5.12
C ALA A 73 18.30 13.67 4.59
N GLU A 74 17.21 14.44 4.57
CA GLU A 74 15.91 14.05 4.04
C GLU A 74 16.03 13.70 2.56
N LYS A 75 16.63 14.58 1.75
CA LYS A 75 16.81 14.33 0.32
C LYS A 75 17.61 13.04 0.05
N ALA A 76 18.63 12.77 0.85
CA ALA A 76 19.42 11.56 0.70
C ALA A 76 18.67 10.31 1.18
N LEU A 77 17.87 10.42 2.25
CA LEU A 77 16.97 9.36 2.70
C LEU A 77 15.93 9.04 1.62
N THR A 78 15.21 10.03 1.09
CA THR A 78 14.24 9.87 -0.01
C THR A 78 14.90 9.22 -1.22
N ALA A 79 16.11 9.66 -1.60
CA ALA A 79 16.84 9.06 -2.71
C ALA A 79 17.21 7.59 -2.46
N PHE A 80 17.62 7.26 -1.23
CA PHE A 80 17.92 5.88 -0.83
C PHE A 80 16.67 5.00 -0.87
N LEU A 81 15.56 5.45 -0.28
CA LEU A 81 14.30 4.71 -0.23
C LEU A 81 13.70 4.52 -1.64
N LYS A 82 13.75 5.55 -2.48
CA LYS A 82 13.33 5.47 -3.89
C LYS A 82 14.15 4.46 -4.67
N ALA A 83 15.47 4.42 -4.46
CA ALA A 83 16.35 3.44 -5.10
C ALA A 83 16.05 2.02 -4.61
N LYS A 84 15.83 1.83 -3.30
CA LYS A 84 15.46 0.53 -2.73
C LYS A 84 14.16 0.00 -3.31
N ASN A 85 13.13 0.84 -3.40
CA ASN A 85 11.88 0.47 -4.04
C ASN A 85 12.02 0.13 -5.54
N GLN A 86 12.81 0.92 -6.29
CA GLN A 86 13.07 0.63 -7.70
C GLN A 86 13.77 -0.71 -7.92
N ALA A 87 14.62 -1.11 -6.98
CA ALA A 87 15.26 -2.42 -7.00
C ALA A 87 14.29 -3.55 -6.61
N ALA A 88 13.34 -3.28 -5.71
CA ALA A 88 12.38 -4.25 -5.16
C ALA A 88 11.35 -4.76 -6.16
N LYS A 89 11.18 -4.15 -7.34
CA LYS A 89 10.14 -4.53 -8.31
C LYS A 89 10.24 -6.01 -8.74
N PRO A 90 9.30 -6.88 -8.34
CA PRO A 90 9.04 -8.09 -9.10
C PRO A 90 8.31 -7.67 -10.38
N LYS A 91 8.78 -8.12 -11.54
CA LYS A 91 7.91 -8.12 -12.73
C LYS A 91 6.81 -9.16 -12.49
N GLY A 92 5.65 -8.73 -11.97
CA GLY A 92 4.37 -9.46 -12.03
C GLY A 92 4.03 -10.42 -10.87
N LEU A 93 4.12 -10.00 -9.59
CA LEU A 93 3.72 -10.86 -8.45
C LEU A 93 2.77 -10.24 -7.40
N ASP A 94 2.52 -8.92 -7.39
CA ASP A 94 1.72 -8.24 -6.35
C ASP A 94 0.43 -7.55 -6.86
N THR A 95 -0.08 -7.94 -8.03
CA THR A 95 -1.28 -7.30 -8.60
C THR A 95 -2.61 -7.71 -7.95
N ASP A 96 -2.62 -8.67 -7.03
CA ASP A 96 -3.87 -9.39 -6.73
C ASP A 96 -4.81 -8.69 -5.72
N VAL A 97 -4.33 -7.78 -4.86
CA VAL A 97 -5.18 -7.27 -3.75
C VAL A 97 -6.24 -6.27 -4.23
N LEU A 98 -5.90 -5.42 -5.21
CA LEU A 98 -6.85 -4.47 -5.81
C LEU A 98 -7.85 -5.16 -6.75
N GLU A 99 -7.52 -6.33 -7.30
CA GLU A 99 -8.36 -7.08 -8.23
C GLU A 99 -9.47 -7.85 -7.50
N ILE A 100 -9.19 -8.38 -6.30
CA ILE A 100 -10.19 -9.03 -5.43
C ILE A 100 -11.30 -8.04 -5.02
N LEU A 101 -11.01 -6.74 -4.93
CA LEU A 101 -12.02 -5.71 -4.70
C LEU A 101 -12.91 -5.43 -5.91
N LYS A 102 -12.44 -5.72 -7.15
CA LYS A 102 -13.21 -5.57 -8.39
C LYS A 102 -14.15 -6.74 -8.61
N ASP A 103 -13.77 -7.95 -8.18
CA ASP A 103 -14.64 -9.12 -8.26
C ASP A 103 -15.65 -9.16 -7.11
N LYS A 104 -16.77 -8.45 -7.34
CA LYS A 104 -17.97 -8.40 -6.50
C LYS A 104 -17.65 -8.32 -5.00
N PRO A 105 -17.57 -7.11 -4.43
CA PRO A 105 -17.89 -6.95 -3.02
C PRO A 105 -19.20 -7.70 -2.80
N ASN A 106 -19.24 -8.58 -1.80
CA ASN A 106 -20.50 -9.10 -1.34
C ASN A 106 -21.27 -7.86 -0.85
N SER A 107 -22.06 -7.25 -1.75
CA SER A 107 -22.84 -6.02 -1.56
C SER A 107 -23.80 -6.11 -0.37
N ASN A 108 -23.80 -7.27 0.28
CA ASN A 108 -24.52 -7.62 1.45
C ASN A 108 -23.83 -7.38 2.81
N ALA A 109 -22.59 -6.87 2.89
CA ALA A 109 -21.85 -6.78 4.16
C ALA A 109 -21.40 -5.37 4.62
N ASN A 110 -21.52 -4.29 3.82
CA ASN A 110 -21.03 -2.96 4.22
C ASN A 110 -21.78 -2.42 5.46
N GLY A 111 -21.07 -2.32 6.60
CA GLY A 111 -21.61 -1.87 7.88
C GLY A 111 -22.10 -0.42 7.89
N LEU A 112 -21.58 0.45 7.02
CA LEU A 112 -22.05 1.84 6.85
C LEU A 112 -23.33 1.94 6.01
N VAL A 113 -23.62 0.91 5.21
CA VAL A 113 -24.82 0.81 4.35
C VAL A 113 -25.91 -0.10 4.96
N LYS A 114 -25.53 -1.08 5.79
CA LYS A 114 -26.41 -2.09 6.41
C LYS A 114 -26.42 -2.11 7.94
N GLY A 115 -25.61 -1.30 8.60
CA GLY A 115 -25.74 -1.09 10.04
C GLY A 115 -27.17 -0.71 10.38
N LYS A 116 -27.56 -0.82 11.65
CA LYS A 116 -28.89 -0.39 12.09
C LYS A 116 -29.20 1.09 11.80
N GLY A 117 -28.33 1.86 11.11
CA GLY A 117 -28.64 2.79 9.99
C GLY A 117 -29.55 3.98 10.29
N ASN A 118 -30.07 4.05 11.49
CA ASN A 118 -31.01 5.04 12.00
C ASN A 118 -30.48 5.57 13.35
N LYS A 119 -29.15 5.68 13.52
CA LYS A 119 -28.53 6.42 14.64
C LYS A 119 -28.60 7.95 14.41
N LEU A 120 -29.22 8.38 13.31
CA LEU A 120 -29.56 9.78 13.05
C LEU A 120 -30.53 10.32 14.12
N GLY A 121 -30.20 11.47 14.71
CA GLY A 121 -31.07 12.13 15.68
C GLY A 121 -30.87 11.75 17.16
N GLN A 122 -29.85 10.95 17.50
CA GLN A 122 -29.46 10.71 18.91
C GLN A 122 -28.89 11.97 19.60
N ALA A 123 -28.59 13.02 18.83
CA ALA A 123 -27.91 14.22 19.31
C ALA A 123 -28.83 15.35 19.79
N ASN A 124 -30.11 15.08 20.13
CA ASN A 124 -31.06 16.11 20.58
C ASN A 124 -30.80 16.63 22.01
N LYS A 125 -29.86 16.02 22.75
CA LYS A 125 -29.45 16.49 24.08
C LYS A 125 -28.52 17.71 23.99
N SER A 126 -28.59 18.56 25.02
CA SER A 126 -27.71 19.73 25.18
C SER A 126 -26.29 19.38 25.63
N THR A 127 -26.10 18.19 26.22
CA THR A 127 -24.81 17.62 26.62
C THR A 127 -24.49 16.40 25.76
N VAL A 128 -23.21 16.14 25.53
CA VAL A 128 -22.72 14.92 24.87
C VAL A 128 -22.27 13.97 25.98
N ASP A 129 -22.86 12.78 26.02
CA ASP A 129 -22.51 11.75 26.99
C ASP A 129 -21.23 11.04 26.51
N SER A 130 -20.45 10.46 27.42
CA SER A 130 -19.29 9.62 27.10
C SER A 130 -19.69 8.37 26.30
N VAL A 131 -18.70 7.73 25.68
CA VAL A 131 -18.91 6.48 24.94
C VAL A 131 -19.54 5.44 25.85
N GLU A 132 -20.58 4.78 25.34
CA GLU A 132 -21.20 3.62 25.96
C GLU A 132 -20.80 2.41 25.13
N GLU A 133 -19.88 1.59 25.66
CA GLU A 133 -19.40 0.37 25.00
C GLU A 133 -20.56 -0.59 24.70
N GLU A 134 -20.50 -1.24 23.53
CA GLU A 134 -21.44 -2.29 23.16
C GLU A 134 -20.76 -3.67 23.11
N ASP A 135 -21.36 -4.65 23.77
CA ASP A 135 -20.88 -6.03 23.71
C ASP A 135 -21.10 -6.63 22.31
N TYR A 136 -20.04 -7.16 21.70
CA TYR A 136 -20.16 -7.95 20.49
C TYR A 136 -20.71 -9.35 20.80
N ASN A 137 -21.84 -9.68 20.18
CA ASN A 137 -22.55 -10.94 20.38
C ASN A 137 -22.58 -11.82 19.11
N GLY A 138 -21.83 -11.44 18.08
CA GLY A 138 -21.73 -12.19 16.83
C GLY A 138 -20.70 -13.33 16.88
N GLY A 139 -20.47 -13.98 15.74
CA GLY A 139 -19.41 -14.99 15.61
C GLY A 139 -18.04 -14.35 15.65
N VAL A 140 -17.07 -15.01 16.29
CA VAL A 140 -15.68 -14.58 16.34
C VAL A 140 -14.87 -15.43 15.36
N ARG A 141 -14.17 -14.78 14.44
CA ARG A 141 -13.17 -15.45 13.58
C ARG A 141 -11.85 -15.53 14.33
N THR A 142 -11.26 -16.71 14.36
CA THR A 142 -9.97 -16.95 15.00
C THR A 142 -9.04 -17.56 13.96
N ASP A 143 -8.04 -16.79 13.57
CA ASP A 143 -7.06 -17.23 12.59
C ASP A 143 -5.80 -17.73 13.30
N LYS A 144 -5.23 -18.80 12.75
CA LYS A 144 -4.00 -19.39 13.26
C LYS A 144 -2.80 -18.86 12.50
N VAL A 145 -1.86 -18.29 13.24
CA VAL A 145 -0.65 -17.69 12.68
C VAL A 145 0.57 -18.54 13.04
N LEU A 146 1.24 -19.06 12.01
CA LEU A 146 2.50 -19.79 12.16
C LEU A 146 3.64 -18.77 12.26
N VAL A 147 4.35 -18.76 13.40
CA VAL A 147 5.50 -17.88 13.59
C VAL A 147 6.77 -18.73 13.71
N LEU A 148 7.73 -18.52 12.80
CA LEU A 148 9.00 -19.24 12.79
C LEU A 148 10.17 -18.31 13.12
N ALA A 149 10.88 -18.57 14.21
CA ALA A 149 12.07 -17.82 14.58
C ALA A 149 13.34 -18.50 14.04
N ILE A 150 14.21 -17.75 13.35
CA ILE A 150 15.44 -18.26 12.73
C ILE A 150 16.63 -17.31 12.91
N ASP A 151 17.75 -17.81 13.42
CA ASP A 151 18.99 -17.06 13.61
C ASP A 151 20.08 -17.48 12.61
N PHE A 152 21.18 -16.72 12.58
CA PHE A 152 22.29 -16.95 11.67
C PHE A 152 23.51 -17.51 12.42
N PRO A 153 24.35 -18.34 11.78
CA PRO A 153 25.55 -18.88 12.40
C PRO A 153 26.58 -17.81 12.77
N ASP A 154 26.57 -16.66 12.10
CA ASP A 154 27.42 -15.49 12.37
C ASP A 154 26.73 -14.38 13.16
N TYR A 155 25.40 -14.46 13.31
CA TYR A 155 24.59 -13.55 14.11
C TYR A 155 23.50 -14.34 14.86
N PRO A 156 23.84 -15.01 15.98
CA PRO A 156 22.87 -15.73 16.79
C PRO A 156 21.84 -14.77 17.38
N LYS A 157 20.68 -15.29 17.77
CA LYS A 157 19.68 -14.50 18.49
C LYS A 157 20.27 -13.79 19.71
N SER A 158 19.69 -12.64 20.04
CA SER A 158 19.99 -11.79 21.20
C SER A 158 21.42 -11.25 21.18
N SER A 159 21.95 -11.07 19.96
CA SER A 159 23.22 -10.39 19.71
C SER A 159 23.06 -8.88 19.49
N ILE A 160 21.83 -8.38 19.41
CA ILE A 160 21.51 -6.94 19.30
C ILE A 160 22.05 -6.21 20.54
N THR A 161 22.61 -5.02 20.37
CA THR A 161 23.03 -4.16 21.49
C THR A 161 22.05 -3.02 21.76
N LYS A 162 22.12 -2.47 22.96
CA LYS A 162 21.25 -1.36 23.39
C LYS A 162 21.38 -0.10 22.54
N GLU A 163 22.52 0.11 21.91
CA GLU A 163 22.75 1.26 21.03
C GLU A 163 22.09 1.09 19.65
N GLU A 164 21.79 -0.16 19.28
CA GLU A 164 21.29 -0.51 17.95
C GLU A 164 19.78 -0.33 17.84
N THR A 165 19.03 -0.46 18.94
CA THR A 165 17.57 -0.39 18.92
C THR A 165 16.99 0.26 20.17
N ASP A 166 15.82 0.88 20.01
CA ASP A 166 15.01 1.36 21.15
C ASP A 166 14.18 0.22 21.76
N MET A 167 14.00 -0.89 21.02
CA MET A 167 13.28 -2.10 21.42
C MET A 167 14.14 -3.14 22.14
N PHE A 168 15.13 -2.67 22.91
CA PHE A 168 16.18 -3.52 23.44
C PHE A 168 15.75 -4.41 24.62
N TYR A 169 16.06 -5.70 24.52
CA TYR A 169 16.07 -6.67 25.64
C TYR A 169 17.43 -7.37 25.72
N GLU A 170 17.82 -7.78 26.93
CA GLU A 170 19.04 -8.59 27.13
C GLU A 170 18.90 -10.01 26.54
N ASP A 171 17.67 -10.53 26.45
CA ASP A 171 17.34 -11.83 25.87
C ASP A 171 15.94 -11.78 25.23
N TYR A 172 15.89 -12.00 23.92
CA TYR A 172 14.65 -12.07 23.14
C TYR A 172 14.14 -13.51 23.15
N THR A 173 13.52 -13.87 24.25
CA THR A 173 13.07 -15.24 24.46
C THR A 173 11.90 -15.62 23.53
N HIS A 174 11.81 -16.89 23.12
CA HIS A 174 10.67 -17.69 23.56
C HIS A 174 9.31 -16.99 23.76
N GLU A 175 9.10 -16.76 25.06
CA GLU A 175 7.93 -16.20 25.70
C GLU A 175 7.72 -14.71 25.37
N HIS A 176 8.79 -13.97 25.07
CA HIS A 176 8.67 -12.58 24.64
C HIS A 176 7.82 -12.48 23.36
N PHE A 177 8.19 -13.20 22.30
CA PHE A 177 7.44 -13.19 21.03
C PHE A 177 6.05 -13.80 21.19
N GLN A 178 5.93 -14.89 21.96
CA GLN A 178 4.62 -15.50 22.24
C GLN A 178 3.65 -14.50 22.90
N ASN A 179 4.12 -13.71 23.87
CA ASN A 179 3.30 -12.70 24.54
C ASN A 179 3.07 -11.46 23.67
N MET A 180 4.08 -11.02 22.91
CA MET A 180 3.96 -9.86 22.03
C MET A 180 2.95 -10.09 20.90
N ILE A 181 2.92 -11.29 20.32
CA ILE A 181 2.03 -11.61 19.21
C ILE A 181 0.67 -12.10 19.74
N PHE A 182 0.67 -13.07 20.66
CA PHE A 182 -0.55 -13.80 21.06
C PHE A 182 -0.97 -13.57 22.52
N GLY A 183 -0.27 -12.73 23.28
CA GLY A 183 -0.51 -12.56 24.71
C GLY A 183 -1.86 -11.91 24.99
N PRO A 184 -2.79 -12.56 25.72
CA PRO A 184 -4.11 -11.97 26.01
C PRO A 184 -4.03 -10.81 27.02
N ASN A 185 -2.89 -10.63 27.67
CA ASN A 185 -2.64 -9.58 28.67
C ASN A 185 -1.55 -8.60 28.22
N GLY A 186 -1.17 -8.63 26.94
CA GLY A 186 -0.07 -7.82 26.42
C GLY A 186 1.31 -8.44 26.68
N TYR A 187 2.35 -7.62 26.53
CA TYR A 187 3.74 -8.02 26.75
C TYR A 187 4.52 -6.94 27.51
N THR A 188 5.60 -7.32 28.17
CA THR A 188 6.46 -6.34 28.86
C THR A 188 7.39 -5.67 27.86
N GLY A 189 7.23 -4.35 27.67
CA GLY A 189 8.09 -3.51 26.85
C GLY A 189 9.48 -3.28 27.45
N PRO A 190 10.43 -2.71 26.70
CA PRO A 190 11.82 -2.52 27.18
C PRO A 190 11.93 -1.47 28.30
N ASN A 191 10.90 -0.63 28.46
CA ASN A 191 10.76 0.32 29.56
C ASN A 191 10.12 -0.30 30.83
N GLY A 192 9.86 -1.62 30.84
CA GLY A 192 9.22 -2.35 31.93
C GLY A 192 7.71 -2.12 32.07
N LYS A 193 7.07 -1.43 31.13
CA LYS A 193 5.62 -1.26 31.09
C LYS A 193 4.95 -2.39 30.32
N ASN A 194 3.68 -2.63 30.62
CA ASN A 194 2.85 -3.51 29.80
C ASN A 194 2.45 -2.79 28.51
N MET A 195 2.67 -3.44 27.38
CA MET A 195 2.36 -2.98 26.03
C MET A 195 1.29 -3.88 25.41
N ILE A 196 0.55 -3.35 24.44
CA ILE A 196 -0.50 -4.09 23.75
C ILE A 196 0.10 -5.18 22.86
N SER A 197 -0.43 -6.41 22.93
CA SER A 197 -0.03 -7.45 21.97
C SER A 197 -0.74 -7.26 20.62
N MET A 198 -0.22 -7.86 19.56
CA MET A 198 -0.92 -7.90 18.26
C MET A 198 -2.33 -8.50 18.41
N LYS A 199 -2.49 -9.58 19.18
CA LYS A 199 -3.80 -10.15 19.52
C LYS A 199 -4.76 -9.11 20.10
N GLN A 200 -4.33 -8.39 21.14
CA GLN A 200 -5.16 -7.37 21.78
C GLN A 200 -5.46 -6.21 20.83
N TYR A 201 -4.50 -5.83 19.98
CA TYR A 201 -4.70 -4.80 18.96
C TYR A 201 -5.85 -5.19 18.01
N TYR A 202 -5.80 -6.39 17.44
CA TYR A 202 -6.85 -6.88 16.54
C TYR A 202 -8.20 -7.11 17.23
N GLU A 203 -8.20 -7.57 18.48
CA GLU A 203 -9.43 -7.67 19.29
C GLU A 203 -10.05 -6.29 19.53
N ALA A 204 -9.23 -5.26 19.82
CA ALA A 204 -9.70 -3.90 19.99
C ALA A 204 -10.24 -3.30 18.68
N GLN A 205 -9.50 -3.42 17.58
CA GLN A 205 -9.90 -2.85 16.28
C GLN A 205 -11.14 -3.52 15.69
N SER A 206 -11.30 -4.83 15.90
CA SER A 206 -12.44 -5.60 15.38
C SER A 206 -13.65 -5.62 16.32
N GLY A 207 -13.58 -4.94 17.47
CA GLY A 207 -14.64 -5.02 18.49
C GLY A 207 -14.87 -6.42 19.04
N GLY A 208 -13.82 -7.25 19.11
CA GLY A 208 -13.87 -8.65 19.54
C GLY A 208 -14.42 -9.62 18.50
N SER A 209 -14.64 -9.20 17.25
CA SER A 209 -15.13 -10.08 16.18
C SER A 209 -14.03 -10.88 15.48
N TYR A 210 -12.78 -10.49 15.66
CA TYR A 210 -11.61 -11.15 15.09
C TYR A 210 -10.50 -11.25 16.14
N THR A 211 -9.81 -12.38 16.17
CA THR A 211 -8.65 -12.62 17.04
C THR A 211 -7.66 -13.54 16.34
N VAL A 212 -6.42 -13.53 16.82
CA VAL A 212 -5.37 -14.44 16.36
C VAL A 212 -4.92 -15.36 17.49
N GLU A 213 -4.53 -16.57 17.11
CA GLU A 213 -3.84 -17.51 17.98
C GLU A 213 -2.70 -18.20 17.24
N GLY A 214 -1.75 -18.77 17.96
CA GLY A 214 -0.59 -19.38 17.35
C GLY A 214 0.50 -19.74 18.33
N THR A 215 1.61 -20.22 17.80
CA THR A 215 2.79 -20.59 18.58
C THR A 215 4.02 -20.17 17.83
N VAL A 216 5.01 -19.65 18.56
CA VAL A 216 6.33 -19.34 18.02
C VAL A 216 7.20 -20.60 18.09
N ALA A 217 7.72 -21.03 16.94
CA ALA A 217 8.58 -22.22 16.81
C ALA A 217 10.02 -21.84 16.47
N GLY A 218 10.97 -22.72 16.82
CA GLY A 218 12.41 -22.46 16.75
C GLY A 218 13.04 -22.19 18.13
N TRP A 219 14.08 -21.37 18.26
CA TRP A 219 14.86 -20.78 17.19
C TRP A 219 15.54 -21.87 16.36
N TYR A 220 15.36 -21.81 15.04
CA TYR A 220 16.18 -22.57 14.11
C TYR A 220 17.46 -21.78 13.79
N THR A 221 18.52 -22.44 13.37
CA THR A 221 19.73 -21.76 12.88
C THR A 221 19.88 -22.00 11.39
N ALA A 222 20.01 -20.92 10.62
CA ALA A 222 20.23 -20.93 9.18
C ALA A 222 21.53 -21.65 8.80
N ASP A 223 21.56 -22.23 7.60
CA ASP A 223 22.71 -22.97 7.07
C ASP A 223 23.82 -22.01 6.59
N HIS A 224 23.48 -20.75 6.33
CA HIS A 224 24.40 -19.72 5.86
C HIS A 224 24.40 -18.44 6.73
N PRO A 225 25.46 -17.61 6.67
CA PRO A 225 25.53 -16.31 7.33
C PRO A 225 24.42 -15.32 6.90
N ALA A 226 24.13 -14.32 7.74
CA ALA A 226 23.08 -13.31 7.49
C ALA A 226 23.18 -12.67 6.09
N ALA A 227 24.40 -12.30 5.68
CA ALA A 227 24.69 -11.67 4.41
C ALA A 227 24.39 -12.56 3.17
N TYR A 228 24.22 -13.87 3.33
CA TYR A 228 23.77 -14.75 2.24
C TYR A 228 22.29 -14.51 1.88
N TYR A 229 21.49 -14.04 2.85
CA TYR A 229 20.06 -13.82 2.70
C TYR A 229 19.72 -12.33 2.56
N GLY A 230 20.24 -11.48 3.44
CA GLY A 230 19.85 -10.06 3.56
C GLY A 230 20.72 -9.06 2.80
N ALA A 231 21.89 -9.44 2.28
CA ALA A 231 22.75 -8.47 1.60
C ALA A 231 22.09 -7.86 0.35
N ASN A 232 22.22 -6.54 0.18
CA ASN A 232 21.64 -5.84 -0.96
C ASN A 232 22.44 -6.00 -2.27
N TYR A 233 21.73 -6.18 -3.39
CA TYR A 233 22.32 -6.28 -4.74
C TYR A 233 21.54 -5.45 -5.78
N PRO A 234 22.20 -4.81 -6.78
CA PRO A 234 23.65 -4.70 -7.00
C PRO A 234 24.36 -3.66 -6.14
N THR A 235 23.62 -2.81 -5.45
CA THR A 235 24.11 -1.69 -4.64
C THR A 235 23.50 -1.77 -3.24
N PRO A 236 24.03 -1.02 -2.25
CA PRO A 236 23.50 -1.03 -0.88
C PRO A 236 22.04 -0.56 -0.74
N ASP A 237 21.54 0.17 -1.71
CA ASP A 237 20.15 0.60 -1.90
C ASP A 237 19.40 -0.32 -2.88
N GLY A 238 19.88 -1.55 -3.05
CA GLY A 238 19.21 -2.61 -3.80
C GLY A 238 18.29 -3.46 -2.91
N SER A 239 17.76 -4.54 -3.48
CA SER A 239 16.95 -5.52 -2.75
C SER A 239 17.79 -6.58 -2.08
N ASP A 240 17.21 -7.17 -1.04
CA ASP A 240 17.71 -8.35 -0.36
C ASP A 240 17.93 -9.49 -1.37
N ILE A 241 19.07 -10.16 -1.27
CA ILE A 241 19.49 -11.13 -2.27
C ILE A 241 18.69 -12.45 -2.23
N ASN A 242 18.21 -12.86 -1.04
CA ASN A 242 17.59 -14.19 -0.87
C ASN A 242 16.72 -14.34 0.41
N ALA A 243 15.91 -13.34 0.78
CA ALA A 243 15.02 -13.47 1.95
C ALA A 243 14.03 -14.66 1.82
N ARG A 244 13.48 -14.90 0.62
CA ARG A 244 12.64 -16.10 0.34
C ARG A 244 13.36 -17.41 0.63
N GLY A 245 14.68 -17.46 0.39
CA GLY A 245 15.50 -18.63 0.71
C GLY A 245 15.52 -18.92 2.21
N LEU A 246 15.60 -17.88 3.04
CA LEU A 246 15.54 -18.01 4.50
C LEU A 246 14.19 -18.56 4.97
N VAL A 247 13.09 -18.05 4.42
CA VAL A 247 11.72 -18.52 4.73
C VAL A 247 11.53 -19.99 4.33
N LYS A 248 11.94 -20.37 3.11
CA LYS A 248 11.94 -21.75 2.61
C LYS A 248 12.73 -22.68 3.55
N GLU A 249 13.84 -22.20 4.07
CA GLU A 249 14.68 -22.93 5.00
C GLU A 249 14.05 -23.07 6.40
N ALA A 250 13.47 -22.01 6.94
CA ALA A 250 12.75 -22.03 8.21
C ALA A 250 11.60 -23.04 8.16
N LEU A 251 10.79 -23.03 7.10
CA LEU A 251 9.71 -24.00 6.86
C LEU A 251 10.22 -25.44 6.82
N LYS A 252 11.34 -25.69 6.14
CA LYS A 252 11.97 -27.02 6.07
C LYS A 252 12.45 -27.50 7.44
N LYS A 253 12.95 -26.61 8.29
CA LYS A 253 13.39 -26.95 9.66
C LYS A 253 12.18 -27.16 10.57
N ALA A 254 11.15 -26.33 10.45
CA ALA A 254 9.88 -26.48 11.18
C ALA A 254 9.17 -27.80 10.85
N ALA A 255 9.17 -28.25 9.60
CA ALA A 255 8.59 -29.53 9.21
C ALA A 255 9.30 -30.76 9.82
N GLN A 256 10.51 -30.59 10.37
CA GLN A 256 11.27 -31.63 11.07
C GLN A 256 11.18 -31.50 12.60
N ASP A 257 10.57 -30.43 13.09
CA ASP A 257 10.46 -30.13 14.50
C ASP A 257 9.23 -30.87 15.09
N PRO A 258 9.43 -31.85 15.98
CA PRO A 258 8.32 -32.62 16.54
C PRO A 258 7.47 -31.81 17.54
N SER A 259 7.87 -30.59 17.89
CA SER A 259 7.12 -29.72 18.81
C SER A 259 6.02 -28.91 18.14
N ILE A 260 5.98 -28.87 16.81
CA ILE A 260 4.96 -28.15 16.04
C ILE A 260 4.32 -29.06 14.99
N ASN A 261 3.00 -28.90 14.79
CA ASN A 261 2.26 -29.57 13.75
C ASN A 261 1.82 -28.55 12.70
N LEU A 262 2.49 -28.51 11.55
CA LEU A 262 2.21 -27.51 10.51
C LEU A 262 0.80 -27.65 9.90
N ALA A 263 0.19 -28.84 9.98
CA ALA A 263 -1.19 -29.05 9.51
C ALA A 263 -2.23 -28.30 10.35
N ASP A 264 -1.87 -27.80 11.53
CA ASP A 264 -2.78 -27.02 12.37
C ASP A 264 -2.94 -25.57 11.88
N TYR A 265 -2.13 -25.13 10.91
CA TYR A 265 -2.09 -23.77 10.36
C TYR A 265 -2.63 -23.69 8.92
N ASP A 266 -3.38 -24.71 8.50
CA ASP A 266 -4.12 -24.77 7.24
C ASP A 266 -5.58 -25.06 7.63
N VAL A 267 -6.36 -23.99 7.76
CA VAL A 267 -7.73 -23.97 8.29
C VAL A 267 -8.65 -23.12 7.43
N TRP A 268 -8.13 -22.11 6.73
CA TRP A 268 -8.92 -21.11 6.01
C TRP A 268 -8.71 -21.19 4.49
N ASP A 269 -9.76 -21.59 3.78
CA ASP A 269 -9.84 -21.58 2.32
C ASP A 269 -10.18 -20.17 1.83
N ARG A 270 -9.15 -19.32 1.75
CA ARG A 270 -9.26 -17.91 1.35
C ARG A 270 -10.02 -17.70 0.03
N ASP A 271 -9.79 -18.59 -0.93
CA ASP A 271 -10.26 -18.42 -2.30
C ASP A 271 -11.53 -19.23 -2.61
N ASP A 272 -12.08 -19.96 -1.62
CA ASP A 272 -13.11 -20.99 -1.82
C ASP A 272 -12.76 -21.86 -3.05
N TYR A 273 -11.55 -22.42 -3.07
CA TYR A 273 -10.97 -23.01 -4.29
C TYR A 273 -11.83 -24.13 -4.88
N ASN A 274 -12.68 -24.73 -4.04
CA ASN A 274 -13.57 -25.82 -4.40
C ASN A 274 -15.03 -25.37 -4.66
N GLY A 275 -15.36 -24.10 -4.42
CA GLY A 275 -16.60 -23.44 -4.79
C GLY A 275 -17.82 -23.89 -3.99
N ASN A 276 -17.64 -24.31 -2.73
CA ASN A 276 -18.72 -24.80 -1.88
C ASN A 276 -19.25 -23.73 -0.90
N GLY A 277 -18.61 -22.56 -0.83
CA GLY A 277 -18.97 -21.45 0.05
C GLY A 277 -18.59 -21.65 1.52
N ILE A 278 -17.72 -22.61 1.83
CA ILE A 278 -17.22 -22.92 3.18
C ILE A 278 -15.75 -22.49 3.22
N TYR A 279 -15.49 -21.33 3.80
CA TYR A 279 -14.13 -20.81 3.93
C TYR A 279 -13.39 -21.39 5.15
N ASN A 280 -14.10 -21.85 6.18
CA ASN A 280 -13.50 -22.45 7.38
C ASN A 280 -13.24 -23.95 7.17
N GLU A 281 -12.42 -24.27 6.17
CA GLU A 281 -11.91 -25.60 5.87
C GLU A 281 -10.49 -25.51 5.27
N PRO A 282 -9.64 -26.56 5.42
CA PRO A 282 -8.28 -26.53 4.89
C PRO A 282 -8.24 -26.53 3.37
N ASP A 283 -7.42 -25.66 2.79
CA ASP A 283 -7.18 -25.56 1.36
C ASP A 283 -5.83 -26.16 0.94
N GLY A 284 -5.03 -26.67 1.88
CA GLY A 284 -3.71 -27.22 1.59
C GLY A 284 -2.59 -26.21 1.62
N ILE A 285 -2.83 -24.98 2.06
CA ILE A 285 -1.85 -23.89 2.17
C ILE A 285 -1.83 -23.40 3.62
N ILE A 286 -0.66 -23.01 4.13
CA ILE A 286 -0.56 -22.33 5.43
C ILE A 286 -1.31 -20.99 5.34
N ASP A 287 -2.27 -20.77 6.25
CA ASP A 287 -3.16 -19.60 6.26
C ASP A 287 -2.36 -18.29 6.41
N HIS A 288 -1.49 -18.24 7.43
CA HIS A 288 -0.70 -17.07 7.81
C HIS A 288 0.69 -17.51 8.28
N LEU A 289 1.75 -16.97 7.67
CA LEU A 289 3.14 -17.31 7.97
C LEU A 289 3.96 -16.04 8.27
N MET A 290 4.43 -15.93 9.50
CA MET A 290 5.39 -14.91 9.94
C MET A 290 6.76 -15.54 10.20
N VAL A 291 7.83 -14.84 9.84
CA VAL A 291 9.20 -15.29 10.09
C VAL A 291 9.97 -14.23 10.85
N ILE A 292 10.47 -14.58 12.02
CA ILE A 292 11.32 -13.69 12.83
C ILE A 292 12.78 -14.04 12.55
N HIS A 293 13.56 -13.10 12.03
CA HIS A 293 15.01 -13.29 11.87
C HIS A 293 15.80 -12.62 13.00
N SER A 294 16.97 -13.16 13.37
CA SER A 294 17.84 -12.50 14.37
C SER A 294 18.41 -11.17 13.85
N GLY A 295 18.67 -10.24 14.76
CA GLY A 295 19.19 -8.91 14.43
C GLY A 295 18.13 -7.86 14.15
N ALA A 296 18.58 -6.60 14.06
CA ALA A 296 17.71 -5.47 13.76
C ALA A 296 17.38 -5.39 12.26
N GLY A 297 16.18 -4.94 11.92
CA GLY A 297 15.73 -4.79 10.53
C GLY A 297 16.51 -3.70 9.80
N GLU A 298 16.75 -3.87 8.50
CA GLU A 298 17.47 -2.87 7.69
C GLU A 298 16.72 -1.53 7.65
N GLU A 299 15.38 -1.56 7.63
CA GLU A 299 14.47 -0.40 7.70
C GLU A 299 14.66 0.43 8.98
N ALA A 300 15.23 -0.18 10.02
CA ALA A 300 15.59 0.44 11.29
C ALA A 300 17.12 0.59 11.46
N GLY A 301 17.88 0.56 10.36
CA GLY A 301 19.31 0.79 10.32
C GLY A 301 20.19 -0.48 10.40
N GLY A 302 19.59 -1.66 10.55
CA GLY A 302 20.26 -2.97 10.47
C GLY A 302 21.27 -3.29 11.59
N GLY A 303 21.39 -2.43 12.61
CA GLY A 303 22.32 -2.62 13.73
C GLY A 303 23.77 -2.90 13.27
N SER A 304 24.34 -3.99 13.78
CA SER A 304 25.68 -4.47 13.40
C SER A 304 25.72 -5.16 12.04
N LEU A 305 24.59 -5.67 11.55
CA LEU A 305 24.46 -6.25 10.21
C LEU A 305 24.41 -5.16 9.12
N SER A 306 23.96 -3.93 9.44
CA SER A 306 23.87 -2.82 8.49
C SER A 306 23.05 -3.27 7.25
N PHE A 307 23.43 -2.88 6.03
CA PHE A 307 22.87 -3.35 4.75
C PHE A 307 22.94 -4.87 4.48
N ASP A 308 23.47 -5.68 5.40
CA ASP A 308 23.38 -7.14 5.33
C ASP A 308 22.23 -7.71 6.17
N ALA A 309 21.51 -6.86 6.92
CA ALA A 309 20.23 -7.18 7.54
C ALA A 309 19.13 -7.32 6.48
N ILE A 310 18.10 -8.10 6.79
CA ILE A 310 16.88 -8.19 5.97
C ILE A 310 16.03 -6.95 6.24
N TRP A 311 15.37 -6.45 5.20
CA TRP A 311 14.36 -5.40 5.33
C TRP A 311 12.98 -6.03 5.52
N SER A 312 12.24 -5.62 6.56
CA SER A 312 10.91 -6.17 6.88
C SER A 312 9.92 -6.04 5.71
N HIS A 313 9.21 -7.11 5.38
CA HIS A 313 8.21 -7.06 4.30
C HIS A 313 7.26 -8.25 4.31
N ARG A 314 6.14 -8.06 3.62
CA ARG A 314 5.25 -9.12 3.12
C ARG A 314 5.51 -9.45 1.65
N SER A 315 5.53 -10.73 1.29
CA SER A 315 5.68 -11.18 -0.11
C SER A 315 5.12 -12.59 -0.34
N LYS A 316 5.20 -13.05 -1.60
CA LYS A 316 4.93 -14.42 -2.02
C LYS A 316 6.22 -15.20 -2.24
N LEU A 317 6.25 -16.47 -1.86
CA LEU A 317 7.39 -17.38 -2.04
C LEU A 317 7.69 -17.75 -3.51
N ALA A 318 6.65 -17.68 -4.35
CA ALA A 318 6.68 -17.87 -5.81
C ALA A 318 5.35 -17.36 -6.42
N SER A 319 5.18 -17.47 -7.74
CA SER A 319 3.91 -17.15 -8.42
C SER A 319 2.73 -18.03 -8.01
N GLY A 320 2.99 -19.13 -7.30
CA GLY A 320 1.96 -19.95 -6.68
C GLY A 320 2.52 -20.68 -5.46
N PRO A 321 1.68 -21.46 -4.76
CA PRO A 321 2.08 -22.17 -3.55
C PRO A 321 3.24 -23.14 -3.82
N ILE A 322 4.23 -23.13 -2.93
CA ILE A 322 5.35 -24.07 -2.94
C ILE A 322 5.12 -25.19 -1.92
N ALA A 323 5.57 -26.40 -2.22
CA ALA A 323 5.47 -27.50 -1.26
C ALA A 323 6.41 -27.27 -0.06
N VAL A 324 5.88 -27.42 1.15
CA VAL A 324 6.66 -27.45 2.39
C VAL A 324 7.30 -28.82 2.54
N PRO A 325 8.64 -28.96 2.51
CA PRO A 325 9.28 -30.27 2.53
C PRO A 325 8.96 -31.06 3.80
N GLY A 326 8.28 -32.20 3.65
CA GLY A 326 7.85 -33.04 4.78
C GLY A 326 6.54 -32.61 5.44
N GLY A 327 6.00 -31.44 5.07
CA GLY A 327 4.70 -30.95 5.51
C GLY A 327 3.55 -31.77 4.93
N LYS A 328 2.48 -31.92 5.71
CA LYS A 328 1.25 -32.60 5.30
C LYS A 328 0.06 -31.72 5.67
N SER A 329 -0.95 -31.76 4.81
CA SER A 329 -2.21 -31.05 5.01
C SER A 329 -3.33 -32.06 5.31
N ASN A 330 -4.40 -31.58 5.95
CA ASN A 330 -5.66 -32.30 6.09
C ASN A 330 -6.55 -32.19 4.83
N SER A 331 -6.23 -31.28 3.91
CA SER A 331 -6.80 -31.19 2.57
C SER A 331 -6.25 -32.29 1.65
N ASN A 332 -7.03 -32.66 0.64
CA ASN A 332 -6.56 -33.56 -0.44
C ASN A 332 -5.91 -32.79 -1.60
N ARG A 333 -5.94 -31.44 -1.57
CA ARG A 333 -5.24 -30.60 -2.55
C ARG A 333 -3.75 -30.95 -2.53
N PHE A 334 -3.12 -30.87 -3.70
CA PHE A 334 -1.72 -31.26 -3.89
C PHE A 334 -1.36 -32.69 -3.44
N GLY A 335 -2.34 -33.60 -3.35
CA GLY A 335 -2.12 -34.98 -2.90
C GLY A 335 -1.88 -35.10 -1.38
N GLY A 336 -2.36 -34.14 -0.59
CA GLY A 336 -2.16 -34.09 0.87
C GLY A 336 -0.83 -33.48 1.30
N LEU A 337 -0.10 -32.86 0.37
CA LEU A 337 1.08 -32.06 0.68
C LEU A 337 0.65 -30.68 1.17
N LEU A 338 1.35 -30.17 2.19
CA LEU A 338 1.16 -28.79 2.65
C LEU A 338 1.92 -27.83 1.75
N GLY A 339 1.26 -26.75 1.34
CA GLY A 339 1.81 -25.63 0.62
C GLY A 339 2.09 -24.43 1.53
N ALA A 340 2.99 -23.55 1.10
CA ALA A 340 3.17 -22.21 1.64
C ALA A 340 3.22 -21.23 0.46
N TRP A 341 2.65 -20.04 0.62
CA TRP A 341 2.61 -19.07 -0.47
C TRP A 341 2.96 -17.66 0.00
N ASP A 342 2.07 -17.04 0.76
CA ASP A 342 2.28 -15.73 1.35
C ASP A 342 3.13 -15.86 2.63
N TYR A 343 3.97 -14.85 2.90
CA TYR A 343 4.74 -14.75 4.13
C TYR A 343 5.00 -13.29 4.49
N THR A 344 5.17 -13.04 5.78
CA THR A 344 5.79 -11.85 6.33
C THR A 344 7.13 -12.22 6.97
N ILE A 345 8.08 -11.28 6.99
CA ILE A 345 9.37 -11.45 7.66
C ILE A 345 9.76 -10.18 8.40
N GLU A 346 10.08 -10.33 9.68
CA GLU A 346 10.30 -9.24 10.63
C GLU A 346 11.55 -9.49 11.49
N PRO A 347 12.20 -8.44 12.02
CA PRO A 347 13.41 -8.58 12.82
C PRO A 347 13.12 -9.00 14.27
N GLU A 348 14.18 -9.45 14.94
CA GLU A 348 14.17 -9.82 16.35
C GLU A 348 13.80 -8.65 17.28
N ASP A 349 14.09 -7.41 16.88
CA ASP A 349 13.69 -6.20 17.60
C ASP A 349 12.37 -5.57 17.10
N GLY A 350 11.63 -6.26 16.24
CA GLY A 350 10.31 -5.84 15.78
C GLY A 350 9.35 -5.67 16.96
N ALA A 351 8.63 -4.54 16.99
CA ALA A 351 7.59 -4.30 17.98
C ALA A 351 6.21 -4.71 17.48
N ALA A 352 5.22 -4.85 18.37
CA ALA A 352 3.87 -5.29 18.03
C ALA A 352 3.21 -4.49 16.89
N GLY A 353 3.55 -3.21 16.72
CA GLY A 353 3.07 -2.39 15.61
C GLY A 353 3.53 -2.84 14.22
N VAL A 354 4.78 -3.31 14.07
CA VAL A 354 5.29 -3.85 12.79
C VAL A 354 4.59 -5.16 12.45
N PHE A 355 4.50 -6.09 13.41
CA PHE A 355 3.76 -7.35 13.22
C PHE A 355 2.27 -7.11 12.91
N SER A 356 1.66 -6.09 13.51
CA SER A 356 0.26 -5.74 13.26
C SER A 356 0.06 -5.05 11.90
N HIS A 357 1.05 -4.31 11.40
CA HIS A 357 1.02 -3.71 10.06
C HIS A 357 1.11 -4.79 8.98
N GLU A 358 2.13 -5.65 9.06
CA GLU A 358 2.37 -6.71 8.08
C GLU A 358 1.20 -7.71 8.01
N PHE A 359 0.60 -8.04 9.16
CA PHE A 359 -0.61 -8.85 9.19
C PHE A 359 -1.85 -8.14 8.63
N GLY A 360 -1.86 -6.81 8.61
CA GLY A 360 -2.90 -6.03 7.92
C GLY A 360 -2.94 -6.35 6.42
N HIS A 361 -1.78 -6.52 5.79
CA HIS A 361 -1.67 -6.95 4.40
C HIS A 361 -2.17 -8.37 4.17
N ASP A 362 -1.93 -9.30 5.11
CA ASP A 362 -2.47 -10.65 5.04
C ASP A 362 -4.01 -10.67 5.11
N LEU A 363 -4.61 -9.65 5.73
CA LEU A 363 -6.05 -9.41 5.72
C LEU A 363 -6.56 -8.62 4.50
N GLY A 364 -5.68 -8.23 3.58
CA GLY A 364 -6.02 -7.56 2.32
C GLY A 364 -6.00 -6.03 2.37
N LEU A 365 -5.40 -5.42 3.39
CA LEU A 365 -5.25 -3.96 3.46
C LEU A 365 -4.10 -3.46 2.59
N PRO A 366 -4.26 -2.31 1.91
CA PRO A 366 -3.18 -1.67 1.16
C PRO A 366 -2.26 -0.87 2.09
N ASP A 367 -1.07 -0.56 1.59
CA ASP A 367 -0.28 0.52 2.12
C ASP A 367 -0.96 1.87 1.87
N GLU A 368 -1.11 2.67 2.92
CA GLU A 368 -1.71 4.00 2.85
C GLU A 368 -0.68 5.11 2.67
N TYR A 369 0.63 4.80 2.70
CA TYR A 369 1.70 5.77 2.53
C TYR A 369 2.11 6.00 1.06
N ASP A 370 2.95 7.00 0.79
CA ASP A 370 3.58 7.16 -0.54
C ASP A 370 4.59 6.01 -0.79
N THR A 371 4.10 4.91 -1.36
CA THR A 371 4.89 3.69 -1.60
C THR A 371 6.08 3.87 -2.52
N GLN A 372 6.14 4.98 -3.26
CA GLN A 372 7.26 5.31 -4.14
C GLN A 372 8.18 6.41 -3.62
N TYR A 373 7.88 7.01 -2.46
CA TYR A 373 8.54 8.21 -1.94
C TYR A 373 8.76 9.25 -3.03
N THR A 374 7.68 9.53 -3.76
CA THR A 374 7.69 10.50 -4.85
C THR A 374 7.83 11.92 -4.34
N GLY A 375 7.31 12.21 -3.15
CA GLY A 375 7.26 13.54 -2.54
C GLY A 375 7.73 13.58 -1.07
N ALA A 376 7.21 14.55 -0.32
CA ALA A 376 7.48 14.78 1.09
C ALA A 376 6.63 13.92 2.05
N GLY A 377 5.97 12.89 1.51
CA GLY A 377 5.03 12.01 2.21
C GLY A 377 3.58 12.39 1.95
N GLU A 378 2.70 11.46 2.24
CA GLU A 378 1.25 11.58 2.11
C GLU A 378 0.59 12.17 3.37
N PRO A 379 -0.62 12.75 3.25
CA PRO A 379 -1.40 13.21 4.40
C PRO A 379 -2.16 12.04 5.04
N VAL A 380 -1.45 11.03 5.56
CA VAL A 380 -1.99 9.95 6.42
C VAL A 380 -1.09 9.81 7.64
N ALA A 381 0.19 9.47 7.43
CA ALA A 381 1.20 9.40 8.47
C ALA A 381 0.73 8.61 9.72
N TYR A 382 0.79 9.20 10.91
CA TYR A 382 0.47 8.50 12.16
C TYR A 382 -1.03 8.25 12.39
N TRP A 383 -1.91 8.81 11.54
CA TRP A 383 -3.35 8.60 11.67
C TRP A 383 -3.78 7.16 11.42
N SER A 384 -2.96 6.35 10.74
CA SER A 384 -3.25 4.94 10.47
C SER A 384 -2.04 4.06 10.65
N ILE A 385 -2.26 2.85 11.16
CA ILE A 385 -1.23 1.81 11.22
C ILE A 385 -0.70 1.43 9.84
N MET A 386 -1.52 1.53 8.78
CA MET A 386 -1.13 1.21 7.39
C MET A 386 -0.29 2.32 6.72
N SER A 387 0.11 3.33 7.49
CA SER A 387 1.16 4.29 7.18
C SER A 387 2.19 4.30 8.33
N ALA A 388 2.52 5.45 8.92
CA ALA A 388 3.52 5.57 9.96
C ALA A 388 3.03 5.15 11.35
N GLY A 389 1.73 4.87 11.51
CA GLY A 389 1.11 4.48 12.78
C GLY A 389 1.71 3.23 13.41
N SER A 390 2.27 2.33 12.60
CA SER A 390 2.99 1.12 13.04
C SER A 390 4.22 1.42 13.92
N TRP A 391 4.78 2.63 13.84
CA TRP A 391 5.93 3.10 14.61
C TRP A 391 5.59 4.00 15.80
N ALA A 392 4.32 4.19 16.10
CA ALA A 392 3.91 5.07 17.20
C ALA A 392 4.31 4.51 18.58
N GLY A 393 4.33 5.39 19.58
CA GLY A 393 4.70 5.07 20.96
C GLY A 393 6.01 5.70 21.45
N ALA A 394 6.13 5.79 22.78
CA ALA A 394 7.30 6.40 23.40
C ALA A 394 8.55 5.54 23.21
N VAL A 395 8.35 4.24 23.08
CA VAL A 395 9.27 3.32 22.44
C VAL A 395 8.66 3.01 21.06
N PRO A 396 9.35 3.36 19.95
CA PRO A 396 8.79 3.22 18.62
C PRO A 396 8.20 1.83 18.36
N GLY A 397 6.97 1.79 17.85
CA GLY A 397 6.22 0.61 17.44
C GLY A 397 5.57 -0.22 18.56
N THR A 398 5.73 0.18 19.82
CA THR A 398 5.09 -0.52 20.96
C THR A 398 3.64 -0.12 21.22
N GLU A 399 3.23 1.01 20.66
CA GLU A 399 1.89 1.57 20.81
C GLU A 399 1.42 1.93 19.39
N PRO A 400 1.02 0.98 18.52
CA PRO A 400 0.53 1.34 17.19
C PRO A 400 -0.80 2.12 17.27
N SER A 401 -1.00 3.11 16.39
CA SER A 401 -2.30 3.78 16.26
C SER A 401 -3.33 2.85 15.58
N GLY A 402 -4.62 3.19 15.65
CA GLY A 402 -5.67 2.40 15.01
C GLY A 402 -5.63 2.43 13.49
N PHE A 403 -6.40 1.53 12.86
CA PHE A 403 -6.67 1.56 11.42
C PHE A 403 -7.40 2.84 11.00
N SER A 404 -7.20 3.27 9.75
CA SER A 404 -8.03 4.30 9.13
C SER A 404 -9.49 3.84 9.02
N PRO A 405 -10.46 4.75 8.87
CA PRO A 405 -11.85 4.35 8.66
C PRO A 405 -12.03 3.68 7.29
N TYR A 406 -11.12 3.88 6.33
CA TYR A 406 -11.12 3.21 5.03
C TYR A 406 -10.71 1.74 5.19
N ASP A 407 -9.63 1.46 5.91
CA ASP A 407 -9.20 0.10 6.24
C ASP A 407 -10.28 -0.65 7.02
N LYS A 408 -10.89 0.00 8.03
CA LYS A 408 -12.00 -0.59 8.78
C LYS A 408 -13.21 -0.90 7.89
N GLU A 409 -13.50 -0.06 6.89
CA GLU A 409 -14.56 -0.32 5.90
C GLU A 409 -14.19 -1.53 5.03
N MET A 410 -12.94 -1.63 4.56
CA MET A 410 -12.43 -2.77 3.81
C MET A 410 -12.52 -4.07 4.62
N LEU A 411 -12.01 -4.09 5.84
CA LEU A 411 -12.06 -5.27 6.72
C LEU A 411 -13.50 -5.68 7.04
N GLN A 412 -14.40 -4.73 7.28
CA GLN A 412 -15.82 -5.02 7.48
C GLN A 412 -16.46 -5.66 6.23
N ASN A 413 -16.07 -5.22 5.04
CA ASN A 413 -16.56 -5.75 3.77
C ASN A 413 -16.01 -7.14 3.44
N LEU A 414 -14.71 -7.34 3.66
CA LEU A 414 -14.00 -8.58 3.35
C LEU A 414 -14.31 -9.68 4.37
N HIS A 415 -14.34 -9.34 5.66
CA HIS A 415 -14.33 -10.33 6.74
C HIS A 415 -15.61 -10.33 7.59
N GLY A 416 -16.50 -9.34 7.43
CA GLY A 416 -17.69 -9.19 8.28
C GLY A 416 -17.31 -8.81 9.71
N GLY A 417 -18.09 -9.23 10.71
CA GLY A 417 -17.77 -8.92 12.11
C GLY A 417 -18.16 -7.50 12.53
N ASN A 418 -17.29 -6.84 13.30
CA ASN A 418 -17.53 -5.56 13.98
C ASN A 418 -16.35 -4.58 13.85
N TRP A 419 -15.72 -4.52 12.68
CA TRP A 419 -14.61 -3.59 12.39
C TRP A 419 -15.10 -2.15 12.20
N LEU A 420 -16.27 -1.97 11.59
CA LEU A 420 -16.83 -0.65 11.34
C LEU A 420 -18.35 -0.63 11.38
N SER A 421 -18.89 0.24 12.22
CA SER A 421 -20.31 0.59 12.27
C SER A 421 -20.54 2.08 11.98
N GLY A 422 -21.68 2.43 11.38
CA GLY A 422 -21.95 3.84 11.12
C GLY A 422 -23.15 4.11 10.24
N THR A 423 -23.16 5.33 9.67
CA THR A 423 -24.24 5.82 8.80
C THR A 423 -23.65 6.43 7.54
N THR A 424 -24.32 6.22 6.41
CA THR A 424 -24.04 6.89 5.14
C THR A 424 -25.01 8.06 4.91
N ILE A 425 -24.50 9.21 4.48
CA ILE A 425 -25.25 10.40 4.10
C ILE A 425 -24.88 10.76 2.66
N HIS A 426 -25.87 11.07 1.81
CA HIS A 426 -25.60 11.55 0.46
C HIS A 426 -25.56 13.08 0.44
N ALA A 427 -24.54 13.67 -0.19
CA ALA A 427 -24.36 15.13 -0.28
C ALA A 427 -25.59 15.85 -0.88
N ASN A 428 -26.30 15.20 -1.80
CA ASN A 428 -27.52 15.73 -2.41
C ASN A 428 -28.66 15.90 -1.40
N ASP A 429 -28.72 15.08 -0.36
CA ASP A 429 -29.76 15.07 0.67
C ASP A 429 -29.45 16.01 1.85
N VAL A 430 -28.19 16.45 1.99
CA VAL A 430 -27.80 17.44 3.01
C VAL A 430 -28.54 18.75 2.74
N THR A 431 -29.05 19.43 3.76
CA THR A 431 -29.75 20.71 3.61
C THR A 431 -29.17 21.76 4.57
N SER A 432 -29.63 23.01 4.45
CA SER A 432 -29.25 24.09 5.36
C SER A 432 -29.81 23.91 6.79
N ALA A 433 -30.82 23.06 6.98
CA ALA A 433 -31.27 22.67 8.32
C ALA A 433 -30.23 21.81 9.04
N GLY A 434 -29.41 21.07 8.28
CA GLY A 434 -28.35 20.21 8.76
C GLY A 434 -28.85 18.92 9.44
N THR A 435 -27.92 17.98 9.56
CA THR A 435 -28.09 16.70 10.25
C THR A 435 -27.01 16.58 11.30
N THR A 436 -27.37 16.26 12.54
CA THR A 436 -26.39 16.04 13.61
C THR A 436 -26.18 14.56 13.86
N VAL A 437 -24.91 14.17 13.98
CA VAL A 437 -24.44 12.81 14.28
C VAL A 437 -23.58 12.81 15.54
N LEU A 438 -23.54 11.66 16.22
CA LEU A 438 -22.58 11.37 17.27
C LEU A 438 -21.58 10.35 16.72
N LEU A 439 -20.30 10.60 16.97
CA LEU A 439 -19.18 9.73 16.63
C LEU A 439 -18.53 9.29 17.93
N ASP A 440 -18.48 7.99 18.17
CA ASP A 440 -17.62 7.44 19.22
C ASP A 440 -16.16 7.49 18.77
N GLU A 441 -15.24 7.54 19.71
CA GLU A 441 -13.82 7.44 19.42
C GLU A 441 -13.48 6.14 18.67
N ALA A 442 -12.57 6.25 17.71
CA ALA A 442 -12.15 5.17 16.83
C ALA A 442 -11.63 3.91 17.52
N SER A 443 -11.16 4.05 18.77
CA SER A 443 -10.55 3.00 19.57
C SER A 443 -11.56 2.18 20.40
N THR A 444 -12.82 2.61 20.48
CA THR A 444 -13.86 1.99 21.31
C THR A 444 -15.08 1.64 20.46
N LYS A 445 -15.61 0.42 20.61
CA LYS A 445 -16.87 0.03 19.96
C LYS A 445 -18.05 0.38 20.85
N GLY A 446 -18.77 1.43 20.47
CA GLY A 446 -19.85 1.99 21.26
C GLY A 446 -21.19 2.08 20.54
N THR A 447 -22.16 2.62 21.26
CA THR A 447 -23.55 2.71 20.77
C THR A 447 -23.78 3.81 19.72
N ASN A 448 -22.84 4.73 19.47
CA ASN A 448 -22.93 5.75 18.40
C ASN A 448 -22.28 5.25 17.10
N ASN A 449 -21.91 6.15 16.17
CA ASN A 449 -21.26 5.74 14.92
C ASN A 449 -19.75 5.65 15.14
N ASP A 450 -19.09 4.61 14.62
CA ASP A 450 -17.63 4.57 14.55
C ASP A 450 -17.14 5.58 13.50
N ALA A 451 -17.82 5.61 12.35
CA ALA A 451 -17.60 6.59 11.30
C ALA A 451 -18.89 7.02 10.60
N VAL A 452 -18.87 8.18 9.95
CA VAL A 452 -19.94 8.60 9.03
C VAL A 452 -19.37 8.77 7.63
N ARG A 453 -19.95 8.07 6.66
CA ARG A 453 -19.62 8.20 5.24
C ARG A 453 -20.48 9.26 4.59
N VAL A 454 -19.87 10.22 3.89
CA VAL A 454 -20.57 11.24 3.13
C VAL A 454 -20.31 11.01 1.64
N ASN A 455 -21.25 10.36 0.96
CA ASN A 455 -21.16 10.08 -0.47
C ASN A 455 -21.35 11.36 -1.28
N LEU A 456 -20.39 11.61 -2.17
CA LEU A 456 -20.46 12.71 -3.13
C LEU A 456 -21.04 12.19 -4.46
N PRO A 457 -21.52 13.08 -5.34
CA PRO A 457 -21.72 12.71 -6.74
C PRO A 457 -20.41 12.20 -7.34
N ASP A 458 -20.49 11.14 -8.16
CA ASP A 458 -19.32 10.56 -8.83
C ASP A 458 -18.49 11.65 -9.52
N LYS A 459 -17.19 11.59 -9.33
CA LYS A 459 -16.22 12.56 -9.84
C LYS A 459 -16.07 12.34 -11.35
N GLU A 460 -16.39 13.37 -12.13
CA GLU A 460 -16.06 13.39 -13.55
C GLU A 460 -14.55 13.59 -13.72
N ASN A 461 -13.92 12.70 -14.46
CA ASN A 461 -12.49 12.73 -14.75
C ASN A 461 -12.29 12.79 -16.26
N HIS A 462 -11.30 13.58 -16.70
CA HIS A 462 -10.97 13.73 -18.12
C HIS A 462 -9.83 12.79 -18.51
N VAL A 463 -10.01 12.02 -19.58
CA VAL A 463 -8.98 11.16 -20.19
C VAL A 463 -8.28 11.91 -21.31
N ASN A 464 -9.07 12.42 -22.25
CA ASN A 464 -8.60 13.15 -23.42
C ASN A 464 -9.64 14.21 -23.81
N VAL A 465 -9.37 14.96 -24.88
CA VAL A 465 -10.35 15.84 -25.53
C VAL A 465 -10.54 15.33 -26.96
N PRO A 466 -11.78 15.06 -27.44
CA PRO A 466 -12.04 14.65 -28.83
C PRO A 466 -11.35 15.55 -29.85
N THR A 467 -10.81 14.97 -30.93
CA THR A 467 -10.01 15.74 -31.91
C THR A 467 -10.88 16.62 -32.79
N SER A 468 -12.15 16.26 -32.96
CA SER A 468 -13.16 17.17 -33.46
C SER A 468 -14.48 17.06 -32.67
N GLY A 469 -15.25 18.15 -32.65
CA GLY A 469 -16.58 18.11 -32.04
C GLY A 469 -16.59 17.92 -30.52
N THR A 470 -17.50 17.07 -30.04
CA THR A 470 -17.82 16.79 -28.64
C THR A 470 -17.69 15.31 -28.29
N TYR A 471 -17.74 14.43 -29.28
CA TYR A 471 -17.77 12.98 -29.12
C TYR A 471 -16.64 12.30 -29.87
N GLU A 472 -16.26 11.14 -29.37
CA GLU A 472 -15.32 10.19 -29.97
C GLU A 472 -15.89 8.77 -29.82
N TYR A 473 -15.28 7.77 -30.46
CA TYR A 473 -15.63 6.36 -30.24
C TYR A 473 -14.70 5.72 -29.23
N TYR A 474 -15.28 5.13 -28.18
CA TYR A 474 -14.55 4.48 -27.10
C TYR A 474 -14.85 2.99 -27.06
N SER A 475 -13.81 2.17 -26.85
CA SER A 475 -13.91 0.71 -26.74
C SER A 475 -14.55 0.21 -25.46
N GLY A 476 -14.63 1.01 -24.40
CA GLY A 476 -14.78 0.49 -23.04
C GLY A 476 -13.45 0.03 -22.45
N SER A 477 -13.45 -0.27 -21.14
CA SER A 477 -12.32 -0.78 -20.36
C SER A 477 -12.85 -1.82 -19.37
N GLY A 478 -12.07 -2.88 -19.12
CA GLY A 478 -12.44 -4.01 -18.28
C GLY A 478 -11.72 -5.30 -18.70
N ASN A 479 -11.86 -6.33 -17.87
CA ASN A 479 -11.23 -7.63 -18.08
C ASN A 479 -12.15 -8.56 -18.88
N ASP A 480 -11.58 -9.56 -19.56
CA ASP A 480 -12.30 -10.57 -20.34
C ASP A 480 -13.30 -9.98 -21.36
N MET A 481 -12.93 -8.86 -21.99
CA MET A 481 -13.80 -8.16 -22.94
C MET A 481 -13.45 -8.50 -24.39
N GLU A 482 -14.46 -8.45 -25.25
CA GLU A 482 -14.31 -8.45 -26.71
C GLU A 482 -15.36 -7.49 -27.27
N HIS A 483 -14.92 -6.25 -27.48
CA HIS A 483 -15.75 -5.15 -27.96
C HIS A 483 -15.34 -4.77 -29.38
N SER A 484 -16.33 -4.39 -30.19
CA SER A 484 -16.08 -3.93 -31.55
C SER A 484 -17.08 -2.90 -32.05
N MET A 485 -16.68 -2.16 -33.08
CA MET A 485 -17.59 -1.40 -33.92
C MET A 485 -17.35 -1.69 -35.39
N THR A 486 -18.41 -1.89 -36.16
CA THR A 486 -18.32 -2.31 -37.57
C THR A 486 -19.10 -1.41 -38.52
N ALA A 487 -18.53 -1.09 -39.68
CA ALA A 487 -19.22 -0.35 -40.75
C ALA A 487 -19.02 -1.05 -42.11
N ASN A 488 -20.04 -0.99 -42.96
CA ASN A 488 -19.94 -1.44 -44.36
C ASN A 488 -19.44 -0.30 -45.25
N VAL A 489 -18.44 -0.58 -46.08
CA VAL A 489 -17.80 0.40 -46.97
C VAL A 489 -17.72 -0.15 -48.38
N ASN A 490 -18.14 0.68 -49.34
CA ASN A 490 -18.08 0.35 -50.76
C ASN A 490 -16.79 0.91 -51.39
N LEU A 491 -15.83 0.03 -51.68
CA LEU A 491 -14.54 0.36 -52.32
C LEU A 491 -14.52 -0.01 -53.81
N THR A 492 -15.67 -0.28 -54.44
CA THR A 492 -15.75 -0.76 -55.84
C THR A 492 -15.15 0.19 -56.88
N ASN A 493 -15.11 1.49 -56.59
CA ASN A 493 -14.51 2.51 -57.45
C ASN A 493 -13.19 3.08 -56.90
N ALA A 494 -12.64 2.49 -55.84
CA ALA A 494 -11.40 2.94 -55.21
C ALA A 494 -10.19 2.20 -55.80
N ALA A 495 -9.15 2.93 -56.23
CA ALA A 495 -7.91 2.33 -56.72
C ALA A 495 -6.87 2.16 -55.61
N HIS A 496 -6.76 3.15 -54.71
CA HIS A 496 -5.80 3.19 -53.61
C HIS A 496 -6.49 3.61 -52.29
N PRO A 497 -7.48 2.82 -51.80
CA PRO A 497 -8.18 3.16 -50.58
C PRO A 497 -7.24 3.11 -49.37
N THR A 498 -7.24 4.18 -48.58
CA THR A 498 -6.47 4.34 -47.35
C THR A 498 -7.42 4.74 -46.23
N LEU A 499 -7.37 4.02 -45.11
CA LEU A 499 -8.08 4.38 -43.88
C LEU A 499 -7.15 5.23 -43.00
N THR A 500 -7.66 6.36 -42.52
CA THR A 500 -7.02 7.23 -41.55
C THR A 500 -7.96 7.54 -40.40
N PHE A 501 -7.43 7.71 -39.20
CA PHE A 501 -8.18 8.17 -38.01
C PHE A 501 -7.20 8.73 -36.98
N GLN A 502 -7.73 9.44 -36.00
CA GLN A 502 -7.00 9.79 -34.78
C GLN A 502 -7.20 8.68 -33.76
N ALA A 503 -6.12 8.28 -33.09
CA ALA A 503 -6.10 7.24 -32.07
C ALA A 503 -5.53 7.78 -30.75
N TRP A 504 -6.23 7.50 -29.65
CA TRP A 504 -5.69 7.61 -28.30
C TRP A 504 -5.86 6.26 -27.64
N TYR A 505 -4.83 5.75 -26.95
CA TYR A 505 -4.96 4.48 -26.25
C TYR A 505 -4.02 4.35 -25.07
N ASP A 506 -4.50 3.59 -24.09
CA ASP A 506 -3.73 3.05 -22.98
C ASP A 506 -4.21 1.63 -22.75
N ILE A 507 -3.40 0.66 -23.17
CA ILE A 507 -3.74 -0.75 -23.32
C ILE A 507 -2.60 -1.56 -22.68
N GLU A 508 -2.91 -2.58 -21.89
CA GLU A 508 -1.88 -3.41 -21.26
C GLU A 508 -0.93 -3.98 -22.32
N GLU A 509 0.36 -3.64 -22.17
CA GLU A 509 1.35 -3.94 -23.20
C GLU A 509 1.53 -5.45 -23.39
N ASP A 510 1.32 -5.90 -24.62
CA ASP A 510 1.48 -7.28 -25.09
C ASP A 510 0.48 -8.33 -24.54
N TRP A 511 -0.51 -7.91 -23.75
CA TRP A 511 -1.60 -8.78 -23.26
C TRP A 511 -2.94 -8.40 -23.90
N ASP A 512 -3.29 -7.12 -23.84
CA ASP A 512 -4.48 -6.56 -24.45
C ASP A 512 -4.20 -5.99 -25.84
N TYR A 513 -5.19 -6.05 -26.73
CA TYR A 513 -5.03 -5.53 -28.09
C TYR A 513 -6.28 -4.86 -28.66
N ALA A 514 -6.10 -3.68 -29.23
CA ALA A 514 -6.98 -3.17 -30.27
C ALA A 514 -6.53 -3.65 -31.66
N SER A 515 -7.41 -3.69 -32.66
CA SER A 515 -7.02 -3.96 -34.05
C SER A 515 -8.02 -3.38 -35.05
N VAL A 516 -7.52 -3.10 -36.26
CA VAL A 516 -8.35 -2.80 -37.43
C VAL A 516 -8.45 -4.07 -38.27
N GLN A 517 -9.66 -4.56 -38.48
CA GLN A 517 -9.93 -5.78 -39.24
C GLN A 517 -10.86 -5.50 -40.42
N VAL A 518 -10.66 -6.21 -41.53
CA VAL A 518 -11.46 -6.09 -42.75
C VAL A 518 -12.02 -7.44 -43.15
N LYS A 519 -13.26 -7.44 -43.64
CA LYS A 519 -13.94 -8.62 -44.17
C LYS A 519 -14.59 -8.29 -45.50
N GLU A 520 -14.26 -9.06 -46.54
CA GLU A 520 -14.90 -8.93 -47.86
C GLU A 520 -16.36 -9.39 -47.83
N GLU A 521 -17.22 -8.76 -48.62
CA GLU A 521 -18.62 -9.17 -48.77
C GLU A 521 -18.70 -10.65 -49.21
N GLY A 522 -19.47 -11.45 -48.47
CA GLY A 522 -19.59 -12.90 -48.69
C GLY A 522 -18.53 -13.76 -47.99
N SER A 523 -17.50 -13.16 -47.39
CA SER A 523 -16.57 -13.84 -46.48
C SER A 523 -17.12 -13.90 -45.06
N ASN A 524 -16.72 -14.92 -44.30
CA ASN A 524 -16.94 -15.02 -42.85
C ASN A 524 -15.65 -14.79 -42.05
N VAL A 525 -14.54 -14.48 -42.71
CA VAL A 525 -13.22 -14.32 -42.10
C VAL A 525 -12.90 -12.83 -41.98
N TRP A 526 -12.58 -12.40 -40.76
CA TRP A 526 -11.98 -11.09 -40.50
C TRP A 526 -10.46 -11.19 -40.55
N THR A 527 -9.83 -10.22 -41.21
CA THR A 527 -8.37 -10.16 -41.36
C THR A 527 -7.86 -8.86 -40.77
N SER A 528 -6.98 -8.92 -39.77
CA SER A 528 -6.27 -7.76 -39.23
C SER A 528 -5.40 -7.11 -40.30
N VAL A 529 -5.39 -5.78 -40.38
CA VAL A 529 -4.65 -5.02 -41.38
C VAL A 529 -3.48 -4.29 -40.71
N PRO A 530 -2.26 -4.31 -41.28
CA PRO A 530 -1.14 -3.56 -40.72
C PRO A 530 -1.35 -2.04 -40.89
N GLY A 531 -0.88 -1.27 -39.91
CA GLY A 531 -0.95 0.19 -39.93
C GLY A 531 0.24 0.83 -39.24
N THR A 532 0.26 2.17 -39.23
CA THR A 532 1.38 2.95 -38.65
C THR A 532 1.56 2.77 -37.14
N ILE A 533 0.56 2.24 -36.44
CA ILE A 533 0.53 2.07 -34.98
C ILE A 533 0.42 0.60 -34.54
N THR A 534 0.50 -0.36 -35.46
CA THR A 534 0.38 -1.79 -35.15
C THR A 534 1.73 -2.42 -34.82
N LYS A 535 1.72 -3.42 -33.94
CA LYS A 535 2.84 -4.31 -33.63
C LYS A 535 2.50 -5.74 -34.08
N ASP A 536 3.52 -6.46 -34.54
CA ASP A 536 3.42 -7.89 -34.90
C ASP A 536 3.92 -8.81 -33.78
N SER A 537 4.48 -8.24 -32.69
CA SER A 537 4.95 -9.00 -31.54
C SER A 537 3.79 -9.72 -30.85
N ASN A 538 3.99 -10.99 -30.50
CA ASN A 538 2.97 -11.79 -29.84
C ASN A 538 3.57 -12.67 -28.72
N PRO A 539 4.20 -12.08 -27.70
CA PRO A 539 4.89 -12.85 -26.65
C PRO A 539 3.92 -13.70 -25.82
N ASN A 540 2.67 -13.25 -25.67
CA ASN A 540 1.65 -13.91 -24.84
C ASN A 540 0.58 -14.66 -25.65
N ASN A 541 0.77 -14.81 -26.97
CA ASN A 541 -0.20 -15.41 -27.89
C ASN A 541 -1.57 -14.69 -27.98
N GLN A 542 -1.64 -13.42 -27.56
CA GLN A 542 -2.85 -12.59 -27.60
C GLN A 542 -2.96 -11.67 -28.84
N ASN A 543 -1.87 -11.43 -29.59
CA ASN A 543 -1.93 -10.52 -30.74
C ASN A 543 -2.71 -11.14 -31.92
N PRO A 544 -3.74 -10.47 -32.49
CA PRO A 544 -4.48 -10.93 -33.66
C PRO A 544 -3.71 -10.76 -35.00
N GLY A 545 -2.39 -10.66 -34.96
CA GLY A 545 -1.47 -10.51 -36.10
C GLY A 545 -0.93 -9.10 -36.27
N HIS A 546 -1.82 -8.10 -36.30
CA HIS A 546 -1.48 -6.67 -36.44
C HIS A 546 -2.22 -5.84 -35.38
N GLY A 547 -1.92 -6.11 -34.12
CA GLY A 547 -2.57 -5.48 -32.97
C GLY A 547 -1.96 -4.13 -32.57
N ILE A 548 -2.71 -3.35 -31.82
CA ILE A 548 -2.33 -2.08 -31.19
C ILE A 548 -2.32 -2.34 -29.68
N THR A 549 -1.21 -2.04 -29.01
CA THR A 549 -1.01 -2.30 -27.57
C THR A 549 0.01 -1.29 -26.98
N GLY A 550 0.00 -1.10 -25.66
CA GLY A 550 0.80 -0.08 -24.95
C GLY A 550 0.07 1.26 -24.83
N THR A 551 0.82 2.35 -24.69
CA THR A 551 0.25 3.71 -24.47
C THR A 551 0.64 4.68 -25.59
N SER A 552 -0.31 5.49 -26.07
CA SER A 552 -0.09 6.46 -27.16
C SER A 552 0.46 7.82 -26.70
N ASN A 553 0.34 8.14 -25.41
CA ASN A 553 0.73 9.43 -24.80
C ASN A 553 0.05 10.65 -25.46
N GLY A 554 -1.24 10.52 -25.78
CA GLY A 554 -2.03 11.54 -26.48
C GLY A 554 -2.58 11.05 -27.81
N TRP A 555 -3.26 11.95 -28.53
CA TRP A 555 -3.81 11.66 -29.85
C TRP A 555 -2.71 11.54 -30.90
N ILE A 556 -2.68 10.43 -31.61
CA ILE A 556 -1.76 10.17 -32.73
C ILE A 556 -2.53 9.82 -34.01
N PRO A 557 -2.06 10.27 -35.18
CA PRO A 557 -2.66 9.87 -36.44
C PRO A 557 -2.32 8.41 -36.76
N ALA A 558 -3.32 7.65 -37.19
CA ALA A 558 -3.21 6.27 -37.62
C ALA A 558 -3.51 6.15 -39.11
N THR A 559 -2.77 5.31 -39.84
CA THR A 559 -2.96 5.09 -41.28
C THR A 559 -2.83 3.61 -41.61
N PHE A 560 -3.79 3.09 -42.38
CA PHE A 560 -3.89 1.69 -42.81
C PHE A 560 -4.14 1.63 -44.32
N ASP A 561 -3.30 0.88 -45.04
CA ASP A 561 -3.47 0.66 -46.48
C ASP A 561 -4.53 -0.41 -46.73
N LEU A 562 -5.58 -0.06 -47.48
CA LEU A 562 -6.65 -0.98 -47.86
C LEU A 562 -6.58 -1.41 -49.32
N SER A 563 -5.46 -1.15 -50.03
CA SER A 563 -5.31 -1.43 -51.46
C SER A 563 -5.59 -2.90 -51.85
N ALA A 564 -5.38 -3.86 -50.95
CA ALA A 564 -5.75 -5.27 -51.17
C ALA A 564 -7.27 -5.50 -51.36
N TYR A 565 -8.08 -4.53 -50.97
CA TYR A 565 -9.54 -4.53 -51.04
C TYR A 565 -10.10 -3.55 -52.08
N ALA A 566 -9.24 -2.92 -52.89
CA ALA A 566 -9.64 -2.09 -54.01
C ALA A 566 -10.58 -2.85 -54.96
N GLY A 567 -11.67 -2.20 -55.40
CA GLY A 567 -12.66 -2.82 -56.28
C GLY A 567 -13.70 -3.72 -55.59
N LYS A 568 -13.72 -3.79 -54.25
CA LYS A 568 -14.60 -4.70 -53.48
C LYS A 568 -15.58 -3.95 -52.59
N GLN A 569 -16.63 -4.63 -52.13
CA GLN A 569 -17.38 -4.22 -50.94
C GLN A 569 -16.81 -4.93 -49.71
N VAL A 570 -16.64 -4.19 -48.62
CA VAL A 570 -16.05 -4.71 -47.38
C VAL A 570 -16.82 -4.22 -46.15
N SER A 571 -16.67 -4.95 -45.06
CA SER A 571 -16.92 -4.46 -43.71
C SER A 571 -15.58 -4.15 -43.04
N ILE A 572 -15.51 -3.03 -42.32
CA ILE A 572 -14.36 -2.65 -41.49
C ILE A 572 -14.80 -2.78 -40.03
N LYS A 573 -13.91 -3.29 -39.19
CA LYS A 573 -14.10 -3.46 -37.75
C LYS A 573 -12.93 -2.82 -37.00
N PHE A 574 -13.25 -2.00 -36.01
CA PHE A 574 -12.34 -1.71 -34.91
C PHE A 574 -12.68 -2.70 -33.80
N ASN A 575 -11.69 -3.45 -33.34
CA ASN A 575 -11.81 -4.50 -32.34
C ASN A 575 -10.97 -4.12 -31.12
N TYR A 576 -11.43 -4.44 -29.92
CA TYR A 576 -10.66 -4.32 -28.68
C TYR A 576 -10.96 -5.52 -27.81
N TRP A 577 -9.92 -6.24 -27.42
CA TRP A 577 -10.05 -7.41 -26.58
C TRP A 577 -9.02 -7.42 -25.46
N THR A 578 -9.43 -7.93 -24.31
CA THR A 578 -8.66 -7.89 -23.07
C THR A 578 -8.57 -9.25 -22.40
N ASP A 579 -7.50 -9.44 -21.64
CA ASP A 579 -7.30 -10.63 -20.82
C ASP A 579 -8.06 -10.55 -19.47
N PRO A 580 -8.01 -11.60 -18.62
CA PRO A 580 -8.75 -11.63 -17.36
C PRO A 580 -8.24 -10.70 -16.24
N TYR A 581 -7.08 -10.05 -16.40
CA TYR A 581 -6.35 -9.43 -15.29
C TYR A 581 -6.32 -7.89 -15.40
N VAL A 582 -5.38 -7.30 -16.14
CA VAL A 582 -5.10 -5.86 -16.01
C VAL A 582 -5.78 -5.04 -17.09
N ALA A 583 -6.93 -4.43 -16.75
CA ALA A 583 -7.55 -3.44 -17.63
C ALA A 583 -6.92 -2.03 -17.50
N GLN A 584 -6.46 -1.49 -18.63
CA GLN A 584 -6.11 -0.09 -18.81
C GLN A 584 -7.26 0.73 -19.42
N ARG A 585 -7.07 2.02 -19.73
CA ARG A 585 -8.17 2.90 -20.18
C ARG A 585 -8.80 2.53 -21.51
N GLY A 586 -8.17 1.67 -22.30
CA GLY A 586 -8.70 1.13 -23.54
C GLY A 586 -8.32 1.97 -24.77
N PHE A 587 -9.17 1.93 -25.79
CA PHE A 587 -8.91 2.46 -27.12
C PHE A 587 -9.99 3.47 -27.55
N TYR A 588 -9.52 4.62 -28.01
CA TYR A 588 -10.33 5.73 -28.47
C TYR A 588 -10.00 6.06 -29.92
N VAL A 589 -11.03 6.31 -30.71
CA VAL A 589 -10.96 6.54 -32.16
C VAL A 589 -11.81 7.74 -32.53
N ASP A 590 -11.23 8.69 -33.25
CA ASP A 590 -11.93 9.86 -33.76
C ASP A 590 -11.49 10.19 -35.20
N ASP A 591 -12.25 11.06 -35.89
CA ASP A 591 -11.98 11.56 -37.23
C ASP A 591 -11.68 10.44 -38.27
N ILE A 592 -12.51 9.39 -38.27
CA ILE A 592 -12.36 8.23 -39.16
C ILE A 592 -12.64 8.67 -40.60
N GLN A 593 -11.70 8.40 -41.50
CA GLN A 593 -11.84 8.71 -42.91
C GLN A 593 -11.24 7.61 -43.79
N ILE A 594 -11.92 7.29 -44.90
CA ILE A 594 -11.35 6.48 -45.98
C ILE A 594 -11.27 7.34 -47.22
N THR A 595 -10.08 7.47 -47.78
CA THR A 595 -9.84 8.22 -49.01
C THR A 595 -9.25 7.31 -50.09
N SER A 596 -9.55 7.59 -51.35
CA SER A 596 -8.83 7.02 -52.51
C SER A 596 -8.61 8.14 -53.51
N ASP A 597 -7.37 8.29 -53.98
CA ASP A 597 -7.02 9.23 -55.06
C ASP A 597 -7.49 10.68 -54.80
N GLY A 598 -7.43 11.10 -53.53
CA GLY A 598 -7.84 12.43 -53.07
C GLY A 598 -9.36 12.62 -52.88
N GLN A 599 -10.18 11.58 -53.05
CA GLN A 599 -11.62 11.61 -52.78
C GLN A 599 -11.96 10.88 -51.48
N THR A 600 -12.80 11.49 -50.65
CA THR A 600 -13.36 10.86 -49.45
C THR A 600 -14.49 9.89 -49.83
N ILE A 601 -14.33 8.62 -49.48
CA ILE A 601 -15.31 7.55 -49.69
C ILE A 601 -16.18 7.38 -48.44
N PHE A 602 -15.57 7.50 -47.27
CA PHE A 602 -16.21 7.34 -45.97
C PHE A 602 -15.64 8.37 -45.00
N ALA A 603 -16.48 8.95 -44.15
CA ALA A 603 -16.06 9.81 -43.05
C ALA A 603 -17.05 9.71 -41.89
N ASP A 604 -16.54 9.62 -40.67
CA ASP A 604 -17.32 9.63 -39.44
C ASP A 604 -16.47 10.20 -38.30
N ASN A 605 -16.96 11.27 -37.67
CA ASN A 605 -16.29 11.99 -36.59
C ASN A 605 -17.11 11.97 -35.29
N ALA A 606 -17.95 10.93 -35.10
CA ALA A 606 -18.77 10.70 -33.91
C ALA A 606 -19.84 11.77 -33.54
N GLU A 607 -19.94 12.91 -34.23
CA GLU A 607 -20.94 13.95 -33.91
C GLU A 607 -22.36 13.62 -34.40
N GLY A 608 -22.48 12.91 -35.52
CA GLY A 608 -23.74 12.72 -36.25
C GLY A 608 -24.36 11.33 -36.13
N ASN A 609 -25.24 10.99 -37.07
CA ASN A 609 -25.66 9.61 -37.26
C ASN A 609 -24.46 8.80 -37.76
N THR A 610 -24.10 7.75 -37.02
CA THR A 610 -22.97 6.90 -37.38
C THR A 610 -23.39 5.77 -38.32
N ALA A 611 -22.47 5.36 -39.19
CA ALA A 611 -22.59 4.14 -39.97
C ALA A 611 -22.09 2.89 -39.23
N PHE A 612 -21.48 3.07 -38.05
CA PHE A 612 -20.98 1.98 -37.22
C PHE A 612 -22.12 1.32 -36.43
N THR A 613 -22.10 -0.01 -36.41
CA THR A 613 -22.88 -0.82 -35.47
C THR A 613 -21.97 -1.20 -34.31
N PHE A 614 -22.40 -0.91 -33.08
CA PHE A 614 -21.62 -1.17 -31.88
C PHE A 614 -21.91 -2.54 -31.26
N GLN A 615 -20.85 -3.18 -30.77
CA GLN A 615 -20.85 -4.29 -29.83
C GLN A 615 -19.88 -3.93 -28.71
N GLY A 616 -20.34 -3.22 -27.68
CA GLY A 616 -19.50 -2.77 -26.56
C GLY A 616 -18.83 -1.41 -26.74
N PHE A 617 -18.45 -1.03 -27.98
CA PHE A 617 -18.04 0.35 -28.27
C PHE A 617 -19.20 1.34 -28.03
N ALA A 618 -18.88 2.59 -27.69
CA ALA A 618 -19.86 3.65 -27.49
C ALA A 618 -19.32 5.00 -27.95
N LYS A 619 -20.22 5.99 -28.07
CA LYS A 619 -19.82 7.39 -28.15
C LYS A 619 -19.44 7.88 -26.75
N ASP A 620 -18.29 8.50 -26.63
CA ASP A 620 -17.77 9.06 -25.38
C ASP A 620 -17.34 10.52 -25.57
N LYS A 621 -17.09 11.25 -24.49
CA LYS A 621 -16.64 12.65 -24.50
C LYS A 621 -15.18 12.83 -24.06
N GLY A 622 -14.46 11.74 -23.86
CA GLY A 622 -13.15 11.70 -23.24
C GLY A 622 -13.23 11.77 -21.73
N THR A 623 -14.28 11.23 -21.12
CA THR A 623 -14.55 11.36 -19.67
C THR A 623 -15.02 10.06 -19.04
N TYR A 624 -14.62 9.81 -17.80
CA TYR A 624 -15.13 8.69 -16.99
C TYR A 624 -15.46 9.17 -15.58
N PHE A 625 -16.30 8.41 -14.89
CA PHE A 625 -16.75 8.72 -13.53
C PHE A 625 -16.09 7.76 -12.53
N SER A 626 -15.72 8.27 -11.36
CA SER A 626 -15.20 7.48 -10.24
C SER A 626 -15.92 7.84 -8.94
N THR A 627 -15.97 6.88 -8.01
CA THR A 627 -16.54 7.15 -6.69
C THR A 627 -15.59 8.03 -5.88
N ASN A 628 -16.15 8.96 -5.13
CA ASN A 628 -15.43 9.68 -4.08
C ASN A 628 -16.36 10.01 -2.91
N TYR A 629 -15.80 10.11 -1.72
CA TYR A 629 -16.57 10.35 -0.50
C TYR A 629 -15.68 10.85 0.63
N TYR A 630 -16.31 11.42 1.67
CA TYR A 630 -15.64 11.67 2.94
C TYR A 630 -15.93 10.55 3.94
N LEU A 631 -14.95 10.24 4.79
CA LEU A 631 -15.15 9.47 6.02
C LEU A 631 -14.88 10.40 7.21
N LEU A 632 -15.85 10.50 8.11
CA LEU A 632 -15.76 11.30 9.32
C LEU A 632 -15.56 10.35 10.51
N GLU A 633 -14.43 10.48 11.20
CA GLU A 633 -14.05 9.65 12.35
C GLU A 633 -13.66 10.55 13.53
N TRP A 634 -13.93 10.11 14.76
CA TRP A 634 -13.49 10.82 15.96
C TRP A 634 -12.27 10.13 16.55
N ARG A 635 -11.15 10.86 16.72
CA ARG A 635 -9.89 10.34 17.26
C ARG A 635 -9.61 10.94 18.63
N SER A 636 -9.06 10.12 19.51
CA SER A 636 -8.74 10.48 20.89
C SER A 636 -7.33 10.02 21.25
N HIS A 637 -6.94 10.14 22.52
CA HIS A 637 -5.72 9.53 23.07
C HIS A 637 -6.04 8.35 24.00
N ASN A 638 -7.11 7.60 23.69
CA ASN A 638 -7.52 6.42 24.46
C ASN A 638 -7.34 5.13 23.64
N GLY A 639 -7.32 4.00 24.33
CA GLY A 639 -7.17 2.68 23.71
C GLY A 639 -5.90 2.59 22.86
N VAL A 640 -6.01 2.03 21.65
CA VAL A 640 -4.88 1.96 20.71
C VAL A 640 -4.37 3.35 20.28
N ASP A 641 -5.26 4.35 20.25
CA ASP A 641 -4.91 5.71 19.81
C ASP A 641 -4.23 6.54 20.91
N ALA A 642 -4.02 5.98 22.12
CA ALA A 642 -3.17 6.60 23.13
C ALA A 642 -1.77 6.96 22.59
N ALA A 643 -1.30 6.18 21.61
CA ALA A 643 -0.06 6.40 20.91
C ALA A 643 0.04 7.74 20.18
N LEU A 644 -1.09 8.29 19.71
CA LEU A 644 -1.13 9.59 19.03
C LEU A 644 -0.65 10.71 19.94
N GLY A 645 -0.71 10.56 21.26
CA GLY A 645 -0.14 11.51 22.22
C GLY A 645 1.35 11.30 22.54
N HIS A 646 1.96 10.21 22.08
CA HIS A 646 3.27 9.73 22.53
C HIS A 646 4.23 9.31 21.39
N ILE A 647 4.27 10.02 20.27
CA ILE A 647 5.06 9.61 19.11
C ILE A 647 6.54 10.01 19.28
N ARG A 648 7.46 9.04 19.40
CA ARG A 648 8.91 9.34 19.52
C ARG A 648 9.44 10.08 18.28
N ARG A 649 9.99 11.28 18.48
CA ARG A 649 10.64 12.10 17.45
C ARG A 649 11.86 12.84 18.03
N GLY A 650 13.06 12.46 17.58
CA GLY A 650 14.31 12.94 18.17
C GLY A 650 14.34 12.66 19.68
N ALA A 651 14.75 13.67 20.46
CA ALA A 651 14.73 13.62 21.92
C ALA A 651 13.36 14.05 22.53
N SER A 652 12.29 14.03 21.75
CA SER A 652 10.96 14.53 22.13
C SER A 652 9.86 13.50 21.88
N LEU A 653 8.65 13.81 22.35
CA LEU A 653 7.40 13.14 21.98
C LEU A 653 6.55 14.14 21.22
N MET A 654 6.13 13.76 20.02
CA MET A 654 5.15 14.46 19.20
C MET A 654 3.75 13.97 19.57
N SER A 655 2.76 14.85 19.46
CA SER A 655 1.35 14.52 19.61
C SER A 655 0.61 14.87 18.33
N TYR A 656 -0.34 14.02 17.96
CA TYR A 656 -1.38 14.32 17.00
C TYR A 656 -2.66 14.71 17.77
N ASP A 657 -3.40 15.71 17.30
CA ASP A 657 -4.47 16.33 18.10
C ASP A 657 -5.78 15.52 18.08
N PRO A 658 -6.46 15.31 19.22
CA PRO A 658 -7.74 14.61 19.22
C PRO A 658 -8.87 15.47 18.63
N GLY A 659 -9.88 14.84 18.05
CA GLY A 659 -11.05 15.51 17.49
C GLY A 659 -11.63 14.79 16.27
N LEU A 660 -12.37 15.54 15.46
CA LEU A 660 -12.93 15.04 14.20
C LEU A 660 -11.84 15.02 13.14
N VAL A 661 -11.46 13.84 12.66
CA VAL A 661 -10.60 13.70 11.47
C VAL A 661 -11.50 13.51 10.25
N VAL A 662 -11.29 14.36 9.24
CA VAL A 662 -12.01 14.30 7.96
C VAL A 662 -11.09 13.64 6.95
N TRP A 663 -11.46 12.46 6.48
CA TRP A 663 -10.74 11.73 5.44
C TRP A 663 -11.44 11.94 4.10
N TYR A 664 -10.69 12.13 3.03
CA TYR A 664 -11.20 12.17 1.66
C TYR A 664 -10.70 10.94 0.88
N VAL A 665 -11.65 10.16 0.37
CA VAL A 665 -11.41 8.97 -0.46
C VAL A 665 -11.72 9.30 -1.91
N ASP A 666 -10.82 8.93 -2.82
CA ASP A 666 -10.93 9.21 -4.25
C ASP A 666 -10.52 7.98 -5.09
N GLU A 667 -11.50 7.20 -5.54
CA GLU A 667 -11.27 5.96 -6.31
C GLU A 667 -10.78 6.21 -7.74
N THR A 668 -10.53 7.47 -8.13
CA THR A 668 -9.72 7.76 -9.33
C THR A 668 -8.29 7.25 -9.20
N PHE A 669 -7.78 7.17 -7.97
CA PHE A 669 -6.40 6.78 -7.67
C PHE A 669 -6.37 5.44 -6.95
N ASP A 670 -5.31 4.67 -7.20
CA ASP A 670 -4.99 3.40 -6.54
C ASP A 670 -3.73 3.49 -5.67
N ASN A 671 -3.17 4.70 -5.52
CA ASN A 671 -1.94 4.96 -4.80
C ASN A 671 -1.93 6.37 -4.19
N ASN A 672 -1.01 6.61 -3.26
CA ASN A 672 -0.79 7.89 -2.58
C ASN A 672 0.56 8.54 -2.95
N TRP A 673 0.96 8.47 -4.22
CA TRP A 673 2.20 9.08 -4.73
C TRP A 673 2.09 10.61 -4.83
N THR A 674 2.01 11.29 -3.69
CA THR A 674 1.72 12.73 -3.60
C THR A 674 2.78 13.62 -4.25
N GLY A 675 4.00 13.15 -4.50
CA GLY A 675 4.96 13.90 -5.32
C GLY A 675 4.70 13.80 -6.83
N ALA A 676 4.00 12.75 -7.29
CA ALA A 676 3.56 12.59 -8.68
C ALA A 676 2.24 13.34 -8.93
N HIS A 677 1.32 13.31 -7.97
CA HIS A 677 0.02 14.00 -8.01
C HIS A 677 -0.29 14.73 -6.69
N PRO A 678 0.35 15.89 -6.42
CA PRO A 678 0.18 16.60 -5.16
C PRO A 678 -1.26 16.97 -4.84
N GLY A 679 -1.67 16.71 -3.59
CA GLY A 679 -3.04 16.89 -3.11
C GLY A 679 -3.98 15.72 -3.43
N ASP A 680 -3.62 14.84 -4.36
CA ASP A 680 -4.44 13.71 -4.78
C ASP A 680 -3.94 12.37 -4.18
N GLY A 681 -4.62 11.28 -4.48
CA GLY A 681 -4.36 9.93 -3.97
C GLY A 681 -5.64 9.20 -3.59
N PHE A 682 -5.57 7.89 -3.32
CA PHE A 682 -6.78 7.12 -3.00
C PHE A 682 -7.38 7.49 -1.64
N LEU A 683 -6.56 7.91 -0.68
CA LEU A 683 -6.96 8.29 0.67
C LEU A 683 -6.05 9.40 1.24
N GLY A 684 -6.63 10.34 1.98
CA GLY A 684 -5.85 11.27 2.79
C GLY A 684 -6.70 12.08 3.78
N VAL A 685 -6.10 12.50 4.89
CA VAL A 685 -6.74 13.42 5.83
C VAL A 685 -6.78 14.83 5.24
N VAL A 686 -7.85 15.56 5.57
CA VAL A 686 -7.95 17.00 5.34
C VAL A 686 -7.40 17.69 6.57
N ASP A 687 -6.32 18.43 6.39
CA ASP A 687 -5.68 19.17 7.47
C ASP A 687 -6.59 20.31 7.96
N ALA A 688 -6.80 20.45 9.26
CA ALA A 688 -7.58 21.53 9.85
C ALA A 688 -6.75 22.82 9.98
N ASP A 689 -5.42 22.69 10.10
CA ASP A 689 -4.48 23.80 10.17
C ASP A 689 -3.41 23.69 9.06
N GLN A 690 -3.44 24.63 8.13
CA GLN A 690 -2.62 24.63 6.92
C GLN A 690 -1.41 25.57 7.08
N HIS A 691 -1.07 25.96 8.33
CA HIS A 691 0.15 26.72 8.60
C HIS A 691 1.37 25.83 8.40
N PRO A 692 2.31 26.19 7.52
CA PRO A 692 3.43 25.33 7.21
C PRO A 692 4.42 25.22 8.37
N MET A 693 4.67 23.98 8.75
CA MET A 693 5.66 23.59 9.73
C MET A 693 7.07 23.62 9.16
N ASN A 694 7.96 24.29 9.88
CA ASN A 694 9.34 24.52 9.48
C ASN A 694 10.32 24.16 10.60
N TRP A 695 11.46 23.61 10.21
CA TRP A 695 12.60 23.42 11.08
C TRP A 695 13.26 24.77 11.45
N SER A 696 14.09 24.78 12.50
CA SER A 696 14.76 25.99 12.99
C SER A 696 15.73 26.64 11.98
N ASP A 697 16.14 25.90 10.95
CA ASP A 697 16.93 26.38 9.82
C ASP A 697 16.07 26.92 8.65
N LYS A 698 14.75 26.89 8.81
CA LYS A 698 13.70 27.32 7.85
C LYS A 698 13.43 26.33 6.71
N ALA A 699 13.95 25.10 6.77
CA ALA A 699 13.50 24.05 5.86
C ALA A 699 12.05 23.64 6.20
N VAL A 700 11.22 23.45 5.17
CA VAL A 700 9.86 22.93 5.32
C VAL A 700 9.94 21.46 5.78
N ALA A 701 9.11 21.10 6.76
CA ALA A 701 9.06 19.74 7.28
C ALA A 701 8.16 18.84 6.43
N SER A 702 8.41 17.53 6.42
CA SER A 702 7.61 16.54 5.69
C SER A 702 6.16 16.44 6.19
N SER A 703 5.27 15.83 5.40
CA SER A 703 3.82 15.80 5.61
C SER A 703 3.42 15.29 7.00
N ARG A 704 4.15 14.32 7.56
CA ARG A 704 3.93 13.77 8.92
C ARG A 704 4.06 14.80 10.05
N TYR A 705 4.72 15.93 9.82
CA TYR A 705 4.79 17.04 10.78
C TYR A 705 3.82 18.15 10.44
N GLN A 706 3.23 18.15 9.25
CA GLN A 706 2.17 19.10 8.88
C GLN A 706 0.86 18.61 9.47
N VAL A 707 0.47 17.36 9.19
CA VAL A 707 -0.86 16.82 9.51
C VAL A 707 -1.05 16.40 10.98
N HIS A 708 -0.21 16.87 11.90
CA HIS A 708 -0.32 16.49 13.31
C HIS A 708 -1.55 17.10 13.99
N ASP A 709 -1.96 18.28 13.55
CA ASP A 709 -3.12 19.03 14.03
C ASP A 709 -4.28 19.03 13.01
N ALA A 710 -4.34 17.98 12.19
CA ALA A 710 -5.38 17.79 11.18
C ALA A 710 -6.81 17.63 11.74
N ALA A 711 -6.96 17.36 13.04
CA ALA A 711 -8.26 17.15 13.65
C ALA A 711 -9.02 18.46 13.87
N PHE A 712 -10.29 18.48 13.44
CA PHE A 712 -11.22 19.56 13.70
C PHE A 712 -11.77 19.45 15.12
N GLY A 713 -11.74 20.55 15.88
CA GLY A 713 -12.08 20.54 17.29
C GLY A 713 -12.55 21.88 17.86
N MET A 714 -13.20 21.82 19.02
CA MET A 714 -13.66 23.00 19.77
C MET A 714 -12.55 23.58 20.67
N ASN A 715 -11.53 22.77 20.96
CA ASN A 715 -10.36 23.14 21.73
C ASN A 715 -9.29 23.77 20.84
N GLN A 716 -8.34 24.47 21.45
CA GLN A 716 -7.16 24.92 20.71
C GLN A 716 -6.25 23.73 20.48
N SER A 717 -5.64 23.66 19.29
CA SER A 717 -4.59 22.68 18.98
C SER A 717 -3.42 22.75 19.97
N TYR A 718 -2.68 21.65 20.12
CA TYR A 718 -1.56 21.58 21.05
C TYR A 718 -0.31 22.23 20.45
N SER A 719 0.40 23.05 21.24
CA SER A 719 1.73 23.52 20.84
C SER A 719 2.73 22.37 20.83
N MET A 720 3.62 22.33 19.83
CA MET A 720 4.63 21.29 19.69
C MET A 720 6.06 21.82 19.78
N PHE A 721 6.97 21.05 20.39
CA PHE A 721 8.41 21.26 20.30
C PHE A 721 9.15 19.94 20.11
N LEU A 722 9.95 19.86 19.05
CA LEU A 722 10.76 18.67 18.74
C LEU A 722 12.25 19.02 18.80
N ASP A 723 13.01 18.25 19.59
CA ASP A 723 14.46 18.40 19.72
C ASP A 723 15.21 17.34 18.89
N TYR A 724 15.82 17.79 17.80
CA TYR A 724 16.65 16.99 16.89
C TYR A 724 18.12 17.38 16.97
N LYS A 725 18.57 18.10 18.01
CA LYS A 725 19.95 18.63 18.06
C LYS A 725 21.02 17.54 17.97
N ASN A 726 20.79 16.39 18.58
CA ASN A 726 21.76 15.29 18.54
C ASN A 726 21.88 14.65 17.16
N LEU A 727 20.76 14.54 16.43
CA LEU A 727 20.71 13.86 15.14
C LEU A 727 21.05 14.79 13.96
N LEU A 728 20.48 16.01 13.99
CA LEU A 728 20.50 16.98 12.88
C LEU A 728 20.91 18.40 13.30
N GLY A 729 21.19 18.67 14.57
CA GLY A 729 21.62 20.00 15.04
C GLY A 729 20.51 21.06 15.07
N ILE A 730 19.24 20.67 14.95
CA ILE A 730 18.08 21.56 14.76
C ILE A 730 16.92 21.21 15.69
N THR A 731 15.89 22.07 15.69
CA THR A 731 14.63 21.88 16.43
C THR A 731 13.43 22.27 15.59
N MET A 732 12.24 21.83 15.96
CA MET A 732 10.96 22.32 15.41
C MET A 732 10.10 22.91 16.52
N LYS A 733 9.31 23.94 16.18
CA LYS A 733 8.31 24.53 17.07
C LYS A 733 7.04 24.78 16.29
N ASP A 734 5.93 24.27 16.79
CA ASP A 734 4.62 24.81 16.47
C ASP A 734 4.08 25.62 17.65
N ASN A 735 3.64 26.85 17.38
CA ASN A 735 2.88 27.65 18.33
C ASN A 735 1.61 28.23 17.69
N PHE A 736 1.29 27.83 16.46
CA PHE A 736 0.09 28.26 15.74
C PHE A 736 -1.10 27.47 16.23
N THR A 737 -1.51 27.75 17.47
CA THR A 737 -2.61 27.02 18.11
C THR A 737 -3.94 27.72 17.85
N ALA A 738 -4.82 27.07 17.09
CA ALA A 738 -6.10 27.61 16.67
C ALA A 738 -7.27 26.67 17.05
N ARG A 739 -8.48 27.24 17.10
CA ARG A 739 -9.71 26.44 17.20
C ARG A 739 -10.26 26.27 15.80
N ASN A 740 -10.25 25.05 15.29
CA ASN A 740 -10.73 24.72 13.95
C ASN A 740 -11.95 23.78 14.02
N PRO A 741 -13.14 24.26 14.44
CA PRO A 741 -14.29 23.38 14.61
C PRO A 741 -15.07 23.12 13.32
N LEU A 742 -14.65 23.70 12.18
CA LEU A 742 -15.42 23.70 10.93
C LEU A 742 -14.55 23.30 9.75
N PHE A 743 -14.90 22.18 9.14
CA PHE A 743 -14.58 21.90 7.75
C PHE A 743 -15.62 22.57 6.84
N ASP A 744 -15.18 23.21 5.76
CA ASP A 744 -16.02 23.80 4.70
C ASP A 744 -15.35 23.51 3.36
N ASP A 745 -15.96 22.68 2.51
CA ASP A 745 -15.36 22.19 1.25
C ASP A 745 -15.11 23.27 0.18
N ARG A 746 -15.42 24.53 0.50
CA ARG A 746 -15.09 25.74 -0.28
C ARG A 746 -13.78 26.39 0.15
N ALA A 747 -13.22 25.98 1.29
CA ALA A 747 -11.93 26.45 1.76
C ALA A 747 -10.78 25.77 0.99
N ASP A 748 -9.61 26.39 1.03
CA ASP A 748 -8.41 25.86 0.39
C ASP A 748 -7.67 24.94 1.36
N PHE A 749 -7.70 23.64 1.06
CA PHE A 749 -6.97 22.60 1.80
C PHE A 749 -5.75 22.10 1.04
N SER A 750 -5.29 22.80 0.01
CA SER A 750 -4.13 22.37 -0.79
C SER A 750 -2.81 22.45 -0.01
N ASN A 751 -2.81 22.96 1.22
CA ASN A 751 -1.63 23.24 2.05
C ASN A 751 -0.52 23.95 1.25
N PRO A 752 -0.68 25.23 0.87
CA PRO A 752 0.20 25.88 -0.12
C PRO A 752 1.67 25.99 0.31
N GLY A 753 1.99 25.79 1.60
CA GLY A 753 3.37 25.70 2.07
C GLY A 753 4.04 24.35 1.83
N LEU A 754 3.27 23.27 1.69
CA LEU A 754 3.70 21.95 1.26
C LEU A 754 2.53 21.19 0.59
N ILE A 755 2.43 21.27 -0.72
CA ILE A 755 1.29 20.73 -1.48
C ILE A 755 1.13 19.20 -1.36
N ASP A 756 2.21 18.47 -1.08
CA ASP A 756 2.21 17.03 -0.85
C ASP A 756 1.44 16.64 0.42
N ALA A 757 1.34 17.55 1.40
CA ALA A 757 0.55 17.41 2.63
C ALA A 757 -0.88 17.96 2.48
N GLY A 758 -1.22 18.51 1.32
CA GLY A 758 -2.53 19.08 1.04
C GLY A 758 -3.55 18.03 0.57
N ARG A 759 -4.78 18.49 0.36
CA ARG A 759 -5.85 17.71 -0.25
C ARG A 759 -6.60 18.49 -1.33
N SER A 760 -6.65 17.91 -2.52
CA SER A 760 -7.45 18.35 -3.66
C SER A 760 -8.87 17.81 -3.51
N ILE A 761 -9.76 18.61 -2.95
CA ILE A 761 -11.15 18.20 -2.67
C ILE A 761 -12.16 18.90 -3.58
N PRO A 762 -13.24 18.22 -3.99
CA PRO A 762 -14.32 18.85 -4.73
C PRO A 762 -15.21 19.70 -3.80
N THR A 763 -15.82 20.73 -4.37
CA THR A 763 -16.66 21.67 -3.63
C THR A 763 -18.14 21.44 -3.92
N TYR A 764 -18.91 21.08 -2.89
CA TYR A 764 -20.37 20.91 -2.93
C TYR A 764 -21.10 21.83 -1.93
N GLY A 765 -20.37 22.71 -1.24
CA GLY A 765 -20.88 23.60 -0.19
C GLY A 765 -21.07 22.91 1.16
N LEU A 766 -20.60 21.66 1.30
CA LEU A 766 -20.71 20.86 2.52
C LEU A 766 -19.86 21.45 3.64
N LYS A 767 -20.41 21.34 4.85
CA LYS A 767 -19.78 21.79 6.08
C LYS A 767 -19.95 20.74 7.16
N PHE A 768 -18.85 20.40 7.83
CA PHE A 768 -18.84 19.51 8.98
C PHE A 768 -18.35 20.32 10.18
N ARG A 769 -19.27 20.61 11.11
CA ARG A 769 -18.96 21.41 12.29
C ARG A 769 -19.02 20.57 13.55
N VAL A 770 -17.94 20.55 14.32
CA VAL A 770 -17.97 20.06 15.70
C VAL A 770 -18.80 21.04 16.54
N VAL A 771 -19.88 20.55 17.15
CA VAL A 771 -20.83 21.35 17.96
C VAL A 771 -20.90 20.91 19.41
N GLY A 772 -20.15 19.86 19.77
CA GLY A 772 -19.98 19.39 21.15
C GLY A 772 -19.06 18.18 21.21
N GLU A 773 -18.57 17.90 22.40
CA GLU A 773 -17.76 16.72 22.74
C GLU A 773 -18.11 16.28 24.16
N SER A 774 -17.93 15.00 24.48
CA SER A 774 -18.08 14.48 25.84
C SER A 774 -16.98 15.03 26.76
N ALA A 775 -17.22 15.02 28.07
CA ALA A 775 -16.27 15.60 29.04
C ALA A 775 -14.91 14.87 29.09
N ASP A 776 -14.87 13.61 28.67
CA ASP A 776 -13.66 12.78 28.56
C ASP A 776 -13.11 12.69 27.13
N GLY A 777 -13.73 13.39 26.16
CA GLY A 777 -13.30 13.42 24.78
C GLY A 777 -13.56 12.14 23.97
N THR A 778 -14.30 11.17 24.53
CA THR A 778 -14.60 9.88 23.88
C THR A 778 -15.70 9.96 22.81
N VAL A 779 -16.51 11.03 22.78
CA VAL A 779 -17.60 11.19 21.80
C VAL A 779 -17.62 12.60 21.23
N GLY A 780 -17.64 12.70 19.90
CA GLY A 780 -17.83 13.93 19.15
C GLY A 780 -19.25 14.11 18.64
N LYS A 781 -19.77 15.35 18.68
CA LYS A 781 -21.06 15.72 18.07
C LYS A 781 -20.82 16.62 16.87
N VAL A 782 -21.19 16.14 15.68
CA VAL A 782 -20.90 16.81 14.41
C VAL A 782 -22.19 17.20 13.70
N LEU A 783 -22.29 18.46 13.28
CA LEU A 783 -23.35 19.00 12.45
C LEU A 783 -22.90 19.04 10.98
N ILE A 784 -23.61 18.31 10.13
CA ILE A 784 -23.37 18.23 8.68
C ILE A 784 -24.45 19.05 7.97
N TYR A 785 -24.07 20.07 7.19
CA TYR A 785 -25.02 20.97 6.52
C TYR A 785 -24.44 21.58 5.24
N LYS A 786 -25.30 22.17 4.40
CA LYS A 786 -24.86 22.92 3.19
C LYS A 786 -25.43 24.33 3.16
#